data_AF-A0ABD3Q810-F1
#
_entry.id   AF-A0ABD3Q810-F1
#
_cell.length_a   1.000
_cell.length_b   1.000
_cell.length_c   1.000
_cell.angle_alpha   90.00
_cell.angle_beta   90.00
_cell.angle_gamma   90.00
#
_symmetry.space_group_name_H-M   'P 1'
#
loop_
_entity.id
_entity.type
_entity.pdbx_description
1 polymer ?
#
loop_
_entity_poly.entity_id
_entity_poly.type
_entity_poly.pdbx_seq_one_letter_code
_entity_poly.pdbx_strand_id
1 'polypeptide(L)'
;MQRLDTQMVELQWGSEARCCLLFSTSMPFSKPVKTYHYRRHAYQALLKLLEQKAHNASNPYRDALRCGIPTTCLLTAAQCRDGIEACKRRLRSLKGHSMGLWKVHLRDSYIRAKASGDEDKCKDILRIISREEQKSMWRRINRALDKPSLGTIPFVQRVEDGQVINITAINEMNWEIQTVTEKRFDLSMSAPITMSSLCRRLGFLSDTEFATNLLSSDVHIPGDVDDVTTAEKSLGVWSAIDGNDSKHIKENVTGKAAGWINKMRNTHLPARMGWIAYRFKLWASICYGIATLALPMTEARKVLNIENFQCLPFLGINRNVKREWRTLHRAFGGIGLFSFSVEHTIGMINMLLQHYGAETTLAQKMTASMEALQLEIGCISSPFGENFDELHLLATACWIKSLSLLQVPLRLFREAGYKGHLLQDLNRCRLYLKLLFLSDIATACGWFINVSLILRPIQPDKSVSSAWQLWLEFWTSFLGPGWSLQTPLGPWEHPAHRCWDWFYEARDDLLIRPSEEGGAEAYSIPGKGHRLRSRQEYQRSHKLDSIPEHCLTANVLSLPGGKVLRREIGPPLAVPKPVTRSFWAHLRLLWGEWMWEHICEGEGEVDWVRDALINGTLLAVTDGSYDRAHGRFSWFNDCRSKKEVAVSNIIVKLQ
;
A
#
# COMPACT_ATOMS: atom_id res chain seq x y z
N MET A 1 -30.51 -8.34 11.07
CA MET A 1 -30.13 -6.91 11.09
C MET A 1 -31.30 -6.00 10.79
N GLN A 2 -31.99 -6.13 9.64
CA GLN A 2 -33.13 -5.27 9.28
C GLN A 2 -34.18 -5.08 10.40
N ARG A 3 -34.56 -6.15 11.11
CA ARG A 3 -35.56 -6.06 12.20
C ARG A 3 -35.10 -5.23 13.40
N LEU A 4 -33.80 -5.26 13.72
CA LEU A 4 -33.20 -4.43 14.77
C LEU A 4 -33.09 -2.97 14.32
N ASP A 5 -32.74 -2.74 13.04
CA ASP A 5 -32.71 -1.38 12.47
C ASP A 5 -34.11 -0.76 12.44
N THR A 6 -35.14 -1.52 12.06
CA THR A 6 -36.54 -1.05 12.11
C THR A 6 -36.94 -0.71 13.55
N GLN A 7 -36.58 -1.55 14.52
CA GLN A 7 -36.86 -1.28 15.94
C GLN A 7 -36.10 -0.05 16.45
N MET A 8 -34.86 0.17 16.00
CA MET A 8 -34.06 1.31 16.41
C MET A 8 -34.60 2.62 15.83
N VAL A 9 -35.11 2.59 14.59
CA VAL A 9 -35.80 3.71 13.93
C VAL A 9 -37.13 4.01 14.62
N GLU A 10 -37.92 3.00 14.97
CA GLU A 10 -39.16 3.16 15.74
C GLU A 10 -38.89 3.73 17.13
N LEU A 11 -37.83 3.28 17.81
CA LEU A 11 -37.38 3.84 19.08
C LEU A 11 -36.89 5.28 18.92
N GLN A 12 -36.21 5.64 17.83
CA GLN A 12 -35.82 7.01 17.53
C GLN A 12 -37.04 7.90 17.33
N TRP A 13 -38.01 7.52 16.48
CA TRP A 13 -39.24 8.29 16.26
C TRP A 13 -40.10 8.40 17.51
N GLY A 14 -40.21 7.32 18.29
CA GLY A 14 -40.90 7.31 19.58
C GLY A 14 -40.21 8.16 20.65
N SER A 15 -38.90 8.34 20.55
CA SER A 15 -38.10 9.24 21.40
C SER A 15 -38.18 10.68 20.90
N GLU A 16 -38.24 10.91 19.60
CA GLU A 16 -38.35 12.23 18.96
C GLU A 16 -39.72 12.87 19.24
N ALA A 17 -40.79 12.07 19.20
CA ALA A 17 -42.14 12.48 19.60
C ALA A 17 -42.27 12.81 21.10
N ARG A 18 -41.41 12.21 21.95
CA ARG A 18 -41.35 12.45 23.40
C ARG A 18 -40.25 13.43 23.83
N CYS A 19 -39.38 13.82 22.91
CA CYS A 19 -38.33 14.78 23.16
C CYS A 19 -38.95 16.17 23.25
N CYS A 20 -38.81 16.82 24.41
CA CYS A 20 -39.07 18.25 24.49
C CYS A 20 -38.21 18.97 23.45
N LEU A 21 -38.82 19.75 22.56
CA LEU A 21 -38.11 20.72 21.72
C LEU A 21 -37.28 21.62 22.64
N LEU A 22 -36.02 21.27 22.85
CA LEU A 22 -35.08 22.07 23.61
C LEU A 22 -34.88 23.35 22.82
N PHE A 23 -35.50 24.44 23.29
CA PHE A 23 -35.29 25.77 22.75
C PHE A 23 -33.79 26.11 22.85
N SER A 24 -33.07 25.91 21.75
CA SER A 24 -31.67 26.27 21.60
C SER A 24 -31.57 27.80 21.61
N THR A 25 -31.12 28.37 22.73
CA THR A 25 -30.79 29.79 22.79
C THR A 25 -29.55 30.09 21.95
N SER A 26 -29.50 31.25 21.29
CA SER A 26 -28.34 31.67 20.48
C SER A 26 -27.06 31.95 21.29
N MET A 27 -27.12 31.81 22.62
CA MET A 27 -26.01 31.98 23.54
C MET A 27 -25.76 30.68 24.31
N PRO A 28 -24.50 30.35 24.62
CA PRO A 28 -24.16 29.20 25.45
C PRO A 28 -24.78 29.34 26.85
N PHE A 29 -25.02 28.20 27.49
CA PHE A 29 -25.62 28.18 28.81
C PHE A 29 -24.74 28.93 29.82
N SER A 30 -25.36 29.69 30.71
CA SER A 30 -24.72 30.20 31.92
C SER A 30 -25.81 30.60 32.90
N LYS A 31 -25.51 30.65 34.20
CA LYS A 31 -26.51 31.03 35.20
C LYS A 31 -27.16 32.40 34.89
N PRO A 32 -26.41 33.47 34.54
CA PRO A 32 -27.01 34.76 34.20
C PRO A 32 -27.87 34.71 32.92
N VAL A 33 -27.39 34.05 31.86
CA VAL A 33 -28.15 33.91 30.61
C VAL A 33 -29.44 33.14 30.84
N LYS A 34 -29.38 32.03 31.60
CA LYS A 34 -30.53 31.23 32.02
C LYS A 34 -31.57 32.13 32.71
N THR A 35 -31.15 32.86 33.74
CA THR A 35 -32.06 33.72 34.54
C THR A 35 -32.82 34.71 33.68
N TYR A 36 -32.14 35.50 32.85
CA TYR A 36 -32.81 36.51 32.02
C TYR A 36 -33.61 35.90 30.85
N HIS A 37 -33.22 34.72 30.36
CA HIS A 37 -33.99 34.01 29.35
C HIS A 37 -35.34 33.53 29.90
N TYR A 38 -35.34 32.81 31.02
CA TYR A 38 -36.57 32.35 31.65
C TYR A 38 -37.43 33.53 32.14
N ARG A 39 -36.81 34.60 32.67
CA ARG A 39 -37.54 35.81 33.06
C ARG A 39 -38.23 36.50 31.88
N ARG A 40 -37.59 36.54 30.70
CA ARG A 40 -38.22 37.04 29.46
C ARG A 40 -39.41 36.17 29.06
N HIS A 41 -39.26 34.84 29.09
CA HIS A 41 -40.35 33.91 28.78
C HIS A 41 -41.52 34.06 29.75
N ALA A 42 -41.25 34.25 31.04
CA ALA A 42 -42.27 34.51 32.04
C ALA A 42 -43.05 35.80 31.73
N TYR A 43 -42.38 36.91 31.42
CA TYR A 43 -43.09 38.14 31.00
C TYR A 43 -43.87 37.96 29.68
N GLN A 44 -43.38 37.16 28.73
CA GLN A 44 -44.12 36.85 27.50
C GLN A 44 -45.36 36.00 27.78
N ALA A 45 -45.27 35.04 28.71
CA ALA A 45 -46.41 34.22 29.10
C ALA A 45 -47.48 35.05 29.84
N LEU A 46 -47.06 35.96 30.74
CA LEU A 46 -47.95 36.92 31.40
C LEU A 46 -48.61 37.87 30.40
N LEU A 47 -47.87 38.38 29.42
CA LEU A 47 -48.42 39.24 28.36
C LEU A 47 -49.48 38.50 27.53
N LYS A 48 -49.24 37.24 27.16
CA LYS A 48 -50.23 36.40 26.45
C LYS A 48 -51.49 36.17 27.28
N LEU A 49 -51.37 36.03 28.59
CA LEU A 49 -52.50 35.91 29.51
C LEU A 49 -53.34 37.20 29.53
N LEU A 50 -52.68 38.36 29.64
CA LEU A 50 -53.32 39.69 29.61
C LEU A 50 -53.98 40.02 28.27
N GLU A 51 -53.45 39.50 27.17
CA GLU A 51 -54.02 39.62 25.82
C GLU A 51 -55.11 38.58 25.51
N GLN A 52 -55.52 37.76 26.49
CA GLN A 52 -56.49 36.66 26.36
C GLN A 52 -56.11 35.58 25.33
N LYS A 53 -54.82 35.47 24.99
CA LYS A 53 -54.28 34.48 24.03
C LYS A 53 -53.88 33.15 24.68
N ALA A 54 -54.04 33.02 26.00
CA ALA A 54 -53.71 31.81 26.75
C ALA A 54 -54.79 31.51 27.79
N HIS A 55 -55.26 30.26 27.84
CA HIS A 55 -56.40 29.85 28.67
C HIS A 55 -56.03 29.37 30.09
N ASN A 56 -54.74 29.11 30.36
CA ASN A 56 -54.29 28.62 31.67
C ASN A 56 -53.44 29.68 32.39
N ALA A 57 -54.01 30.30 33.43
CA ALA A 57 -53.37 31.36 34.22
C ALA A 57 -52.33 30.85 35.23
N SER A 58 -52.51 29.64 35.77
CA SER A 58 -51.68 29.11 36.86
C SER A 58 -50.23 28.87 36.44
N ASN A 59 -50.00 28.41 35.21
CA ASN A 59 -48.65 28.13 34.70
C ASN A 59 -47.80 29.42 34.53
N PRO A 60 -48.26 30.47 33.82
CA PRO A 60 -47.55 31.75 33.73
C PRO A 60 -47.21 32.39 35.08
N TYR A 61 -48.13 32.37 36.05
CA TYR A 61 -47.89 32.92 37.38
C TYR A 61 -46.83 32.14 38.16
N ARG A 62 -46.91 30.81 38.15
CA ARG A 62 -45.92 29.96 38.81
C ARG A 62 -44.52 30.12 38.21
N ASP A 63 -44.43 30.21 36.89
CA ASP A 63 -43.16 30.43 36.19
C ASP A 63 -42.59 31.83 36.45
N ALA A 64 -43.44 32.85 36.55
CA ALA A 64 -43.03 34.21 36.89
C ALA A 64 -42.50 34.31 38.33
N LEU A 65 -43.15 33.68 39.30
CA LEU A 65 -42.67 33.57 40.68
C LEU A 65 -41.31 32.84 40.75
N ARG A 66 -41.16 31.72 40.03
CA ARG A 66 -39.90 30.97 39.94
C ARG A 66 -38.76 31.80 39.33
N CYS A 67 -39.09 32.76 38.47
CA CYS A 67 -38.12 33.69 37.88
C CYS A 67 -37.86 34.95 38.72
N GLY A 68 -38.40 35.04 39.94
CA GLY A 68 -38.21 36.16 40.85
C GLY A 68 -39.00 37.42 40.45
N ILE A 69 -40.19 37.25 39.87
CA ILE A 69 -41.15 38.33 39.61
C ILE A 69 -42.23 38.25 40.71
N PRO A 70 -42.23 39.11 41.73
CA PRO A 70 -43.08 38.92 42.92
C PRO A 70 -44.53 39.43 42.76
N THR A 71 -44.78 40.49 41.99
CA THR A 71 -46.10 41.14 41.88
C THR A 71 -46.86 40.72 40.62
N THR A 72 -46.94 39.41 40.34
CA THR A 72 -47.35 38.90 39.02
C THR A 72 -48.79 39.22 38.63
N CYS A 73 -49.71 39.29 39.61
CA CYS A 73 -51.14 39.53 39.38
C CYS A 73 -51.50 41.01 39.18
N LEU A 74 -50.58 41.93 39.50
CA LEU A 74 -50.76 43.39 39.41
C LEU A 74 -50.04 44.00 38.20
N LEU A 75 -49.35 43.17 37.40
CA LEU A 75 -48.60 43.66 36.24
C LEU A 75 -49.53 44.03 35.10
N THR A 76 -49.39 45.25 34.59
CA THR A 76 -50.09 45.68 33.37
C THR A 76 -49.40 45.13 32.12
N ALA A 77 -50.12 45.14 30.99
CA ALA A 77 -49.56 44.72 29.70
C ALA A 77 -48.35 45.59 29.30
N ALA A 78 -48.36 46.87 29.64
CA ALA A 78 -47.23 47.79 29.42
C ALA A 78 -46.00 47.38 30.26
N GLN A 79 -46.18 47.11 31.54
CA GLN A 79 -45.09 46.66 32.43
C GLN A 79 -44.51 45.31 31.99
N CYS A 80 -45.33 44.39 31.46
CA CYS A 80 -44.85 43.14 30.89
C CYS A 80 -44.01 43.38 29.63
N ARG A 81 -44.44 44.28 28.72
CA ARG A 81 -43.67 44.67 27.53
C ARG A 81 -42.33 45.31 27.91
N ASP A 82 -42.33 46.19 28.92
CA ASP A 82 -41.11 46.82 29.44
C ASP A 82 -40.16 45.78 30.07
N GLY A 83 -40.71 44.81 30.83
CA GLY A 83 -39.95 43.69 31.38
C GLY A 83 -39.30 42.81 30.31
N ILE A 84 -40.01 42.55 29.20
CA ILE A 84 -39.47 41.84 28.03
C ILE A 84 -38.32 42.63 27.42
N GLU A 85 -38.49 43.94 27.23
CA GLU A 85 -37.47 44.78 26.61
C GLU A 85 -36.23 44.95 27.50
N ALA A 86 -36.42 45.11 28.81
CA ALA A 86 -35.33 45.12 29.79
C ALA A 86 -34.53 43.80 29.75
N CYS A 87 -35.23 42.65 29.70
CA CYS A 87 -34.56 41.35 29.55
C CYS A 87 -33.82 41.23 28.22
N LYS A 88 -34.38 41.74 27.10
CA LYS A 88 -33.70 41.77 25.80
C LYS A 88 -32.44 42.64 25.82
N ARG A 89 -32.48 43.83 26.45
CA ARG A 89 -31.30 44.70 26.61
C ARG A 89 -30.21 44.01 27.43
N ARG A 90 -30.59 43.34 28.54
CA ARG A 90 -29.63 42.62 29.37
C ARG A 90 -29.03 41.40 28.66
N LEU A 91 -29.84 40.62 27.94
CA LEU A 91 -29.35 39.51 27.12
C LEU A 91 -28.41 40.01 25.99
N ARG A 92 -28.68 41.17 25.38
CA ARG A 92 -27.77 41.81 24.41
C ARG A 92 -26.43 42.19 25.05
N SER A 93 -26.44 42.78 26.25
CA SER A 93 -25.23 43.09 27.01
C SER A 93 -24.42 41.84 27.38
N LEU A 94 -25.08 40.74 27.75
CA LEU A 94 -24.43 39.47 28.07
C LEU A 94 -23.85 38.76 26.84
N LYS A 95 -24.33 39.04 25.63
CA LYS A 95 -23.89 38.37 24.40
C LYS A 95 -22.38 38.44 24.18
N GLY A 96 -21.77 39.61 24.42
CA GLY A 96 -20.32 39.81 24.25
C GLY A 96 -19.46 38.97 25.22
N HIS A 97 -19.98 38.69 26.42
CA HIS A 97 -19.27 37.95 27.48
C HIS A 97 -19.76 36.50 27.65
N SER A 98 -20.70 36.06 26.83
CA SER A 98 -21.41 34.78 26.98
C SER A 98 -20.46 33.58 27.02
N MET A 99 -19.41 33.57 26.20
CA MET A 99 -18.37 32.52 26.22
C MET A 99 -17.53 32.53 27.51
N GLY A 100 -17.24 33.71 28.08
CA GLY A 100 -16.54 33.82 29.35
C GLY A 100 -17.38 33.27 30.50
N LEU A 101 -18.66 33.65 30.54
CA LEU A 101 -19.62 33.16 31.53
C LEU A 101 -19.83 31.64 31.46
N TRP A 102 -19.83 31.08 30.25
CA TRP A 102 -19.92 29.64 30.05
C TRP A 102 -18.68 28.89 30.57
N LYS A 103 -17.47 29.42 30.31
CA LYS A 103 -16.23 28.86 30.88
C LYS A 103 -16.23 28.87 32.41
N VAL A 104 -16.68 29.97 33.01
CA VAL A 104 -16.85 30.07 34.47
C VAL A 104 -17.87 29.03 34.96
N HIS A 105 -19.00 28.90 34.27
CA HIS A 105 -20.01 27.90 34.63
C HIS A 105 -19.49 26.46 34.58
N LEU A 106 -18.73 26.09 33.55
CA LEU A 106 -18.11 24.76 33.45
C LEU A 106 -17.08 24.54 34.56
N ARG A 107 -16.25 25.55 34.86
CA ARG A 107 -15.30 25.51 35.97
C ARG A 107 -16.00 25.30 37.31
N ASP A 108 -17.03 26.09 37.60
CA ASP A 108 -17.78 25.99 38.86
C ASP A 108 -18.52 24.65 38.96
N SER A 109 -19.03 24.13 37.84
CA SER A 109 -19.69 22.82 37.81
C SER A 109 -18.71 21.69 38.04
N TYR A 110 -17.48 21.81 37.51
CA TYR A 110 -16.41 20.86 37.79
C TYR A 110 -16.00 20.89 39.26
N ILE A 111 -15.84 22.09 39.85
CA ILE A 111 -15.52 22.25 41.28
C ILE A 111 -16.61 21.60 42.14
N ARG A 112 -17.89 21.84 41.82
CA ARG A 112 -19.02 21.22 42.54
C ARG A 112 -19.02 19.69 42.42
N ALA A 113 -18.83 19.16 41.20
CA ALA A 113 -18.79 17.72 40.97
C ALA A 113 -17.62 17.05 41.70
N LYS A 114 -16.46 17.72 41.73
CA LYS A 114 -15.28 17.26 42.46
C LYS A 114 -15.50 17.29 43.97
N ALA A 115 -16.14 18.35 44.48
CA ALA A 115 -16.48 18.46 45.90
C ALA A 115 -17.53 17.43 46.34
N SER A 116 -18.42 17.00 45.43
CA SER A 116 -19.40 15.95 45.69
C SER A 116 -18.89 14.52 45.45
N GLY A 117 -17.63 14.34 45.01
CA GLY A 117 -17.07 13.01 44.71
C GLY A 117 -17.67 12.31 43.49
N ASP A 118 -18.34 13.05 42.60
CA ASP A 118 -19.03 12.49 41.42
C ASP A 118 -18.05 12.44 40.22
N GLU A 119 -17.30 11.34 40.12
CA GLU A 119 -16.25 11.18 39.11
C GLU A 119 -16.78 11.18 37.68
N ASP A 120 -17.95 10.60 37.43
CA ASP A 120 -18.52 10.50 36.08
C ASP A 120 -18.92 11.89 35.57
N LYS A 121 -19.54 12.69 36.42
CA LYS A 121 -19.85 14.08 36.11
C LYS A 121 -18.61 14.94 35.91
N CYS A 122 -17.53 14.69 36.66
CA CYS A 122 -16.24 15.32 36.42
C CYS A 122 -15.69 14.98 35.01
N LYS A 123 -15.71 13.69 34.62
CA LYS A 123 -15.27 13.23 33.30
C LYS A 123 -16.10 13.85 32.18
N ASP A 124 -17.42 13.91 32.33
CA ASP A 124 -18.31 14.50 31.33
C ASP A 124 -18.10 16.02 31.16
N ILE A 125 -17.92 16.75 32.26
CA ILE A 125 -17.62 18.19 32.18
C ILE A 125 -16.27 18.42 31.48
N LEU A 126 -15.24 17.62 31.78
CA LEU A 126 -13.94 17.69 31.10
C LEU A 126 -14.06 17.36 29.61
N ARG A 127 -14.89 16.37 29.22
CA ARG A 127 -15.20 16.06 27.82
C ARG A 127 -15.86 17.24 27.10
N ILE A 128 -16.81 17.93 27.74
CA ILE A 128 -17.46 19.12 27.17
C ILE A 128 -16.44 20.23 26.94
N ILE A 129 -15.61 20.54 27.94
CA ILE A 129 -14.54 21.55 27.85
C ILE A 129 -13.61 21.22 26.68
N SER A 130 -13.09 19.99 26.64
CA SER A 130 -12.19 19.54 25.59
C SER A 130 -12.83 19.63 24.20
N ARG A 131 -14.07 19.15 24.04
CA ARG A 131 -14.82 19.21 22.76
C ARG A 131 -14.98 20.64 22.26
N GLU A 132 -15.27 21.59 23.15
CA GLU A 132 -15.47 22.98 22.75
C GLU A 132 -14.18 23.70 22.40
N GLU A 133 -13.12 23.46 23.17
CA GLU A 133 -11.79 23.98 22.86
C GLU A 133 -11.32 23.46 21.49
N GLN A 134 -11.50 22.16 21.23
CA GLN A 134 -11.22 21.55 19.93
C GLN A 134 -12.04 22.20 18.82
N LYS A 135 -13.38 22.31 18.98
CA LYS A 135 -14.24 22.99 17.99
C LYS A 135 -13.83 24.44 17.73
N SER A 136 -13.46 25.19 18.78
CA SER A 136 -13.04 26.59 18.64
C SER A 136 -11.71 26.70 17.92
N MET A 137 -10.75 25.87 18.30
CA MET A 137 -9.44 25.78 17.66
C MET A 137 -9.57 25.43 16.18
N TRP A 138 -10.30 24.36 15.85
CA TRP A 138 -10.54 23.96 14.47
C TRP A 138 -11.29 25.01 13.66
N ARG A 139 -12.25 25.73 14.25
CA ARG A 139 -12.89 26.87 13.57
C ARG A 139 -11.88 27.96 13.21
N ARG A 140 -10.93 28.28 14.10
CA ARG A 140 -9.89 29.28 13.81
C ARG A 140 -8.91 28.78 12.75
N ILE A 141 -8.48 27.52 12.83
CA ILE A 141 -7.63 26.88 11.81
C ILE A 141 -8.34 26.86 10.45
N ASN A 142 -9.62 26.46 10.39
CA ASN A 142 -10.42 26.37 9.16
C ASN A 142 -10.80 27.74 8.56
N ARG A 143 -10.73 28.82 9.34
CA ARG A 143 -10.87 30.18 8.81
C ARG A 143 -9.58 30.69 8.20
N ALA A 144 -8.45 30.27 8.76
CA ALA A 144 -7.12 30.64 8.29
C ALA A 144 -6.68 29.80 7.09
N LEU A 145 -7.12 28.54 7.03
CA LEU A 145 -6.73 27.55 6.05
C LEU A 145 -7.97 26.83 5.54
N ASP A 146 -7.96 26.35 4.30
CA ASP A 146 -9.05 25.56 3.74
C ASP A 146 -9.37 24.36 4.64
N LYS A 147 -10.64 23.94 4.66
CA LYS A 147 -11.09 22.74 5.39
C LYS A 147 -10.18 21.56 5.03
N PRO A 148 -9.82 20.69 6.01
CA PRO A 148 -9.00 19.54 5.68
C PRO A 148 -9.75 18.73 4.63
N SER A 149 -9.06 18.18 3.63
CA SER A 149 -9.68 17.22 2.70
C SER A 149 -10.01 15.87 3.34
N LEU A 150 -9.87 15.75 4.65
CA LEU A 150 -10.36 14.63 5.45
C LEU A 150 -11.87 14.78 5.66
N GLY A 151 -12.61 14.76 4.55
CA GLY A 151 -14.07 14.63 4.58
C GLY A 151 -14.43 13.15 4.55
N THR A 152 -15.20 12.68 5.53
CA THR A 152 -16.16 11.60 5.25
C THR A 152 -16.93 12.03 4.01
N ILE A 153 -16.92 11.23 2.95
CA ILE A 153 -17.63 11.51 1.70
C ILE A 153 -19.12 11.65 2.07
N PRO A 154 -19.69 12.87 2.04
CA PRO A 154 -21.05 13.07 2.53
C PRO A 154 -22.12 12.73 1.48
N PHE A 155 -21.68 12.62 0.22
CA PHE A 155 -22.48 12.23 -0.92
C PHE A 155 -21.54 11.86 -2.09
N VAL A 156 -22.05 11.09 -3.04
CA VAL A 156 -21.38 10.76 -4.30
C VAL A 156 -22.15 11.41 -5.44
N GLN A 157 -21.43 11.93 -6.42
CA GLN A 157 -22.02 12.59 -7.58
C GLN A 157 -22.14 11.61 -8.74
N ARG A 158 -23.36 11.45 -9.27
CA ARG A 158 -23.64 10.72 -10.50
C ARG A 158 -24.10 11.69 -11.57
N VAL A 159 -23.63 11.52 -12.80
CA VAL A 159 -24.14 12.26 -13.95
C VAL A 159 -25.23 11.41 -14.61
N GLU A 160 -26.48 11.85 -14.52
CA GLU A 160 -27.60 11.28 -15.28
C GLU A 160 -28.09 12.36 -16.26
N ASP A 161 -28.18 12.02 -17.55
CA ASP A 161 -28.65 12.90 -18.62
C ASP A 161 -27.98 14.31 -18.66
N GLY A 162 -26.68 14.36 -18.33
CA GLY A 162 -25.90 15.59 -18.33
C GLY A 162 -26.09 16.48 -17.10
N GLN A 163 -26.90 16.09 -16.12
CA GLN A 163 -27.03 16.77 -14.83
C GLN A 163 -26.33 16.02 -13.70
N VAL A 164 -25.70 16.77 -12.80
CA VAL A 164 -24.99 16.22 -11.63
C VAL A 164 -25.98 16.03 -10.48
N ILE A 165 -26.22 14.79 -10.10
CA ILE A 165 -27.11 14.39 -9.00
C ILE A 165 -26.26 13.97 -7.79
N ASN A 166 -26.60 14.47 -6.60
CA ASN A 166 -25.92 14.12 -5.35
C ASN A 166 -26.64 12.96 -4.65
N ILE A 167 -25.98 11.80 -4.56
CA ILE A 167 -26.45 10.60 -3.86
C ILE A 167 -25.98 10.65 -2.40
N THR A 168 -26.92 10.68 -1.46
CA THR A 168 -26.64 10.85 -0.02
C THR A 168 -26.92 9.60 0.82
N ALA A 169 -27.69 8.64 0.30
CA ALA A 169 -28.05 7.41 1.00
C ALA A 169 -26.89 6.40 0.98
N ILE A 170 -26.55 5.79 2.12
CA ILE A 170 -25.35 4.95 2.30
C ILE A 170 -25.27 3.79 1.29
N ASN A 171 -26.36 3.06 1.09
CA ASN A 171 -26.36 1.89 0.21
C ASN A 171 -26.21 2.28 -1.27
N GLU A 172 -26.90 3.33 -1.70
CA GLU A 172 -26.79 3.85 -3.07
C GLU A 172 -25.43 4.51 -3.31
N MET A 173 -24.89 5.18 -2.29
CA MET A 173 -23.55 5.77 -2.32
C MET A 173 -22.49 4.67 -2.47
N ASN A 174 -22.60 3.57 -1.71
CA ASN A 174 -21.70 2.42 -1.85
C ASN A 174 -21.82 1.76 -3.22
N TRP A 175 -23.05 1.58 -3.72
CA TRP A 175 -23.28 1.01 -5.05
C TRP A 175 -22.70 1.89 -6.16
N GLU A 176 -22.88 3.21 -6.06
CA GLU A 176 -22.32 4.15 -7.02
C GLU A 176 -20.79 4.23 -6.93
N ILE A 177 -20.24 4.25 -5.72
CA ILE A 177 -18.79 4.16 -5.51
C ILE A 177 -18.27 2.89 -6.15
N GLN A 178 -18.91 1.75 -5.91
CA GLN A 178 -18.51 0.47 -6.48
C GLN A 178 -18.59 0.49 -8.00
N THR A 179 -19.70 0.95 -8.59
CA THR A 179 -19.88 1.07 -10.04
C THR A 179 -18.85 1.99 -10.69
N VAL A 180 -18.60 3.16 -10.10
CA VAL A 180 -17.59 4.12 -10.56
C VAL A 180 -16.18 3.55 -10.35
N THR A 181 -15.96 2.79 -9.28
CA THR A 181 -14.67 2.16 -8.98
C THR A 181 -14.39 1.01 -9.93
N GLU A 182 -15.37 0.18 -10.26
CA GLU A 182 -15.29 -0.87 -11.30
C GLU A 182 -14.95 -0.23 -12.66
N LYS A 183 -15.71 0.78 -13.10
CA LYS A 183 -15.37 1.57 -14.31
C LYS A 183 -13.99 2.23 -14.22
N ARG A 184 -13.49 2.55 -13.02
CA ARG A 184 -12.15 3.11 -12.78
C ARG A 184 -11.04 2.06 -12.79
N PHE A 185 -11.33 0.82 -12.42
CA PHE A 185 -10.41 -0.29 -12.60
C PHE A 185 -10.31 -0.65 -14.09
N ASP A 186 -11.44 -0.59 -14.80
CA ASP A 186 -11.49 -0.71 -16.26
C ASP A 186 -10.88 0.49 -16.99
N LEU A 187 -10.65 1.63 -16.31
CA LEU A 187 -10.00 2.79 -16.92
C LEU A 187 -8.54 2.52 -17.34
N SER A 188 -7.92 1.50 -16.76
CA SER A 188 -6.63 0.99 -17.24
C SER A 188 -6.74 0.35 -18.62
N MET A 189 -7.89 -0.24 -18.96
CA MET A 189 -8.26 -0.74 -20.30
C MET A 189 -8.78 0.37 -21.22
N SER A 190 -9.16 1.53 -20.67
CA SER A 190 -9.58 2.71 -21.43
C SER A 190 -8.49 3.80 -21.48
N ALA A 191 -7.26 3.48 -21.09
CA ALA A 191 -6.14 4.41 -21.20
C ALA A 191 -5.93 4.78 -22.69
N PRO A 192 -5.47 6.00 -23.00
CA PRO A 192 -5.23 6.42 -24.39
C PRO A 192 -4.36 5.42 -25.16
N ILE A 193 -3.38 4.82 -24.47
CA ILE A 193 -2.51 3.80 -25.06
C ILE A 193 -3.27 2.56 -25.53
N THR A 194 -4.26 2.06 -24.80
CA THR A 194 -5.10 0.90 -25.18
C THR A 194 -6.03 1.18 -26.37
N MET A 195 -6.35 2.44 -26.63
CA MET A 195 -7.15 2.86 -27.79
C MET A 195 -6.31 3.34 -28.99
N SER A 196 -5.01 3.56 -28.76
CA SER A 196 -4.09 4.11 -29.74
C SER A 196 -3.85 3.16 -30.92
N SER A 197 -3.38 3.73 -32.03
CA SER A 197 -2.89 2.95 -33.16
C SER A 197 -1.68 2.08 -32.78
N LEU A 198 -0.91 2.46 -31.75
CA LEU A 198 0.25 1.70 -31.24
C LEU A 198 -0.17 0.37 -30.63
N CYS A 199 -1.17 0.32 -29.74
CA CYS A 199 -1.64 -0.93 -29.15
C CYS A 199 -2.25 -1.88 -30.19
N ARG A 200 -2.97 -1.34 -31.19
CA ARG A 200 -3.47 -2.13 -32.31
C ARG A 200 -2.36 -2.73 -33.17
N ARG A 201 -1.27 -1.99 -33.37
CA ARG A 201 -0.10 -2.44 -34.14
C ARG A 201 0.75 -3.45 -33.38
N LEU A 202 0.93 -3.26 -32.07
CA LEU A 202 1.62 -4.22 -31.19
C LEU A 202 0.82 -5.52 -31.04
N GLY A 203 -0.51 -5.46 -31.00
CA GLY A 203 -1.33 -6.61 -30.66
C GLY A 203 -1.27 -6.92 -29.15
N PHE A 204 -2.24 -7.68 -28.65
CA PHE A 204 -2.35 -7.95 -27.21
C PHE A 204 -1.15 -8.71 -26.64
N LEU A 205 -0.58 -9.64 -27.42
CA LEU A 205 0.56 -10.45 -27.03
C LEU A 205 1.90 -9.85 -27.47
N SER A 206 1.91 -8.73 -28.19
CA SER A 206 3.13 -8.12 -28.74
C SER A 206 3.94 -9.07 -29.64
N ASP A 207 3.27 -9.99 -30.33
CA ASP A 207 3.82 -11.00 -31.23
C ASP A 207 3.77 -10.58 -32.71
N THR A 208 3.43 -9.33 -32.99
CA THR A 208 3.34 -8.80 -34.35
C THR A 208 4.70 -8.44 -34.93
N GLU A 209 4.79 -8.43 -36.26
CA GLU A 209 5.98 -7.95 -36.99
C GLU A 209 6.36 -6.51 -36.59
N PHE A 210 5.36 -5.68 -36.28
CA PHE A 210 5.57 -4.34 -35.76
C PHE A 210 6.27 -4.34 -34.40
N ALA A 211 5.93 -5.26 -33.47
CA ALA A 211 6.60 -5.38 -32.18
C ALA A 211 8.09 -5.77 -32.35
N THR A 212 8.37 -6.69 -33.27
CA THR A 212 9.75 -7.09 -33.62
C THR A 212 10.55 -5.93 -34.21
N ASN A 213 9.96 -5.17 -35.12
CA ASN A 213 10.61 -4.02 -35.76
C ASN A 213 10.72 -2.80 -34.82
N LEU A 214 9.82 -2.68 -33.84
CA LEU A 214 9.91 -1.68 -32.78
C LEU A 214 11.09 -1.98 -31.86
N LEU A 215 11.31 -3.26 -31.52
CA LEU A 215 12.45 -3.71 -30.72
C LEU A 215 13.79 -3.52 -31.44
N SER A 216 13.83 -3.66 -32.77
CA SER A 216 15.02 -3.36 -33.58
C SER A 216 15.27 -1.86 -33.80
N SER A 217 14.39 -0.99 -33.26
CA SER A 217 14.43 0.48 -33.43
C SER A 217 14.21 0.97 -34.88
N ASP A 218 13.60 0.16 -35.74
CA ASP A 218 13.41 0.48 -37.16
C ASP A 218 12.08 1.19 -37.46
N VAL A 219 11.27 1.50 -36.43
CA VAL A 219 9.90 2.02 -36.61
C VAL A 219 9.64 3.27 -35.75
N HIS A 220 8.99 4.25 -36.38
CA HIS A 220 8.55 5.48 -35.72
C HIS A 220 7.25 5.26 -34.92
N ILE A 221 7.22 5.71 -33.67
CA ILE A 221 6.03 5.65 -32.80
C ILE A 221 4.91 6.53 -33.39
N PRO A 222 3.67 6.04 -33.49
CA PRO A 222 2.55 6.84 -34.01
C PRO A 222 2.31 8.14 -33.22
N GLY A 223 1.98 9.23 -33.90
CA GLY A 223 1.79 10.55 -33.28
C GLY A 223 0.46 10.76 -32.55
N ASP A 224 -0.42 9.75 -32.53
CA ASP A 224 -1.66 9.71 -31.75
C ASP A 224 -1.46 9.19 -30.32
N VAL A 225 -0.22 8.92 -29.92
CA VAL A 225 0.18 8.53 -28.56
C VAL A 225 0.88 9.72 -27.91
N ASP A 226 0.47 10.08 -26.69
CA ASP A 226 1.19 11.09 -25.90
C ASP A 226 2.64 10.67 -25.67
N ASP A 227 3.54 11.65 -25.63
CA ASP A 227 4.95 11.37 -25.35
C ASP A 227 5.10 10.65 -24.00
N VAL A 228 6.01 9.69 -23.92
CA VAL A 228 6.27 8.82 -22.75
C VAL A 228 6.59 9.67 -21.50
N THR A 229 7.11 10.88 -21.71
CA THR A 229 7.45 11.86 -20.67
C THR A 229 6.25 12.71 -20.19
N THR A 230 5.10 12.64 -20.87
CA THR A 230 3.93 13.44 -20.54
C THR A 230 3.24 12.88 -19.31
N ALA A 231 3.27 13.63 -18.21
CA ALA A 231 2.58 13.25 -16.98
C ALA A 231 1.10 13.67 -16.98
N GLU A 232 0.21 12.71 -16.77
CA GLU A 232 -1.23 12.89 -16.67
C GLU A 232 -1.72 12.75 -15.23
N LYS A 233 -2.86 13.39 -14.90
CA LYS A 233 -3.43 13.33 -13.55
C LYS A 233 -4.58 12.33 -13.48
N SER A 234 -4.40 11.26 -12.73
CA SER A 234 -5.43 10.26 -12.46
C SER A 234 -5.65 10.10 -10.96
N LEU A 235 -6.91 10.12 -10.52
CA LEU A 235 -7.30 9.97 -9.10
C LEU A 235 -6.55 10.89 -8.12
N GLY A 236 -6.10 12.06 -8.58
CA GLY A 236 -5.35 13.00 -7.76
C GLY A 236 -3.84 12.78 -7.74
N VAL A 237 -3.31 11.73 -8.38
CA VAL A 237 -1.88 11.46 -8.56
C VAL A 237 -1.47 11.87 -9.98
N TRP A 238 -0.21 12.29 -10.16
CA TRP A 238 0.33 12.62 -11.47
C TRP A 238 1.33 11.53 -11.80
N SER A 239 1.19 10.90 -12.95
CA SER A 239 2.05 9.79 -13.37
C SER A 239 2.44 9.97 -14.83
N ALA A 240 3.69 9.67 -15.15
CA ALA A 240 4.20 9.54 -16.51
C ALA A 240 4.58 8.08 -16.78
N ILE A 241 4.60 7.68 -18.05
CA ILE A 241 4.87 6.29 -18.46
C ILE A 241 6.34 5.93 -18.18
N ASP A 242 7.25 6.90 -18.30
CA ASP A 242 8.67 6.78 -17.95
C ASP A 242 8.94 6.67 -16.42
N GLY A 243 7.91 6.76 -15.58
CA GLY A 243 8.04 6.75 -14.12
C GLY A 243 8.56 8.06 -13.52
N ASN A 244 8.53 9.18 -14.26
CA ASN A 244 8.99 10.46 -13.78
C ASN A 244 7.98 11.15 -12.85
N ASP A 245 8.28 11.14 -11.55
CA ASP A 245 7.43 11.73 -10.50
C ASP A 245 7.56 13.25 -10.35
N SER A 246 8.40 13.92 -11.15
CA SER A 246 8.74 15.35 -10.96
C SER A 246 7.52 16.27 -10.98
N LYS A 247 6.55 16.00 -11.86
CA LYS A 247 5.31 16.79 -11.94
C LYS A 247 4.44 16.59 -10.69
N HIS A 248 4.36 15.37 -10.16
CA HIS A 248 3.65 15.10 -8.92
C HIS A 248 4.29 15.85 -7.74
N ILE A 249 5.61 15.80 -7.61
CA ILE A 249 6.34 16.48 -6.55
C ILE A 249 6.08 17.99 -6.63
N LYS A 250 6.18 18.58 -7.83
CA LYS A 250 5.97 20.01 -8.05
C LYS A 250 4.56 20.46 -7.68
N GLU A 251 3.54 19.78 -8.19
CA GLU A 251 2.14 20.22 -8.03
C GLU A 251 1.55 19.82 -6.68
N ASN A 252 1.75 18.56 -6.29
CA ASN A 252 1.03 17.96 -5.17
C ASN A 252 1.81 17.95 -3.84
N VAL A 253 3.13 18.14 -3.88
CA VAL A 253 3.96 18.15 -2.67
C VAL A 253 4.46 19.58 -2.38
N THR A 254 5.37 20.10 -3.19
CA THR A 254 5.98 21.43 -2.97
C THR A 254 4.98 22.55 -3.25
N GLY A 255 4.15 22.43 -4.30
CA GLY A 255 3.09 23.38 -4.61
C GLY A 255 2.06 23.53 -3.48
N LYS A 256 1.58 22.41 -2.91
CA LYS A 256 0.67 22.44 -1.75
C LYS A 256 1.34 23.04 -0.51
N ALA A 257 2.60 22.70 -0.25
CA ALA A 257 3.36 23.26 0.86
C ALA A 257 3.57 24.78 0.70
N ALA A 258 3.95 25.25 -0.48
CA ALA A 258 4.06 26.67 -0.79
C ALA A 258 2.73 27.41 -0.61
N GLY A 259 1.63 26.82 -1.11
CA GLY A 259 0.27 27.36 -0.93
C GLY A 259 -0.13 27.47 0.54
N TRP A 260 0.18 26.46 1.35
CA TRP A 260 -0.06 26.48 2.79
C TRP A 260 0.80 27.54 3.50
N ILE A 261 2.08 27.65 3.16
CA ILE A 261 3.01 28.66 3.69
C ILE A 261 2.49 30.09 3.42
N ASN A 262 2.01 30.35 2.21
CA ASN A 262 1.44 31.65 1.84
C ASN A 262 0.20 31.98 2.68
N LYS A 263 -0.68 31.00 2.93
CA LYS A 263 -1.87 31.20 3.79
C LYS A 263 -1.49 31.45 5.26
N MET A 264 -0.52 30.71 5.79
CA MET A 264 -0.01 30.89 7.16
C MET A 264 0.59 32.28 7.36
N ARG A 265 1.29 32.79 6.35
CA ARG A 265 1.86 34.15 6.37
C ARG A 265 0.79 35.23 6.55
N ASN A 266 -0.38 35.06 5.94
CA ASN A 266 -1.45 36.07 5.95
C ASN A 266 -2.37 36.01 7.18
N THR A 267 -2.44 34.87 7.87
CA THR A 267 -3.48 34.62 8.89
C THR A 267 -3.01 34.68 10.34
N HIS A 268 -1.69 34.78 10.56
CA HIS A 268 -1.07 34.95 11.89
C HIS A 268 -1.62 33.99 12.96
N LEU A 269 -1.65 32.69 12.65
CA LEU A 269 -2.04 31.66 13.61
C LEU A 269 -0.98 31.51 14.73
N PRO A 270 -1.39 31.30 16.00
CA PRO A 270 -0.45 30.96 17.07
C PRO A 270 0.30 29.67 16.77
N ALA A 271 1.57 29.58 17.17
CA ALA A 271 2.46 28.45 16.89
C ALA A 271 1.86 27.06 17.23
N ARG A 272 1.17 26.95 18.37
CA ARG A 272 0.47 25.71 18.76
C ARG A 272 -0.58 25.27 17.72
N MET A 273 -1.35 26.22 17.18
CA MET A 273 -2.32 25.93 16.11
C MET A 273 -1.61 25.69 14.77
N GLY A 274 -0.49 26.36 14.53
CA GLY A 274 0.38 26.12 13.37
C GLY A 274 0.86 24.67 13.30
N TRP A 275 1.30 24.08 14.41
CA TRP A 275 1.68 22.65 14.49
C TRP A 275 0.52 21.69 14.17
N ILE A 276 -0.68 22.00 14.66
CA ILE A 276 -1.88 21.20 14.39
C ILE A 276 -2.25 21.31 12.90
N ALA A 277 -2.22 22.52 12.37
CA ALA A 277 -2.45 22.77 10.94
C ALA A 277 -1.42 22.07 10.05
N TYR A 278 -0.14 22.09 10.42
CA TYR A 278 0.92 21.40 9.70
C TYR A 278 0.62 19.89 9.57
N ARG A 279 0.31 19.22 10.69
CA ARG A 279 0.04 17.77 10.68
C ARG A 279 -1.24 17.41 9.93
N PHE A 280 -2.34 18.11 10.22
CA PHE A 280 -3.67 17.66 9.82
C PHE A 280 -4.27 18.42 8.63
N LYS A 281 -3.61 19.48 8.13
CA LYS A 281 -3.98 20.17 6.89
C LYS A 281 -2.94 19.94 5.81
N LEU A 282 -1.71 20.37 6.09
CA LEU A 282 -0.65 20.30 5.10
C LEU A 282 -0.31 18.84 4.82
N TRP A 283 0.12 18.08 5.83
CA TRP A 283 0.54 16.70 5.58
C TRP A 283 -0.59 15.79 5.15
N ALA A 284 -1.77 15.89 5.77
CA ALA A 284 -2.95 15.16 5.30
C ALA A 284 -3.24 15.38 3.80
N SER A 285 -2.93 16.57 3.25
CA SER A 285 -3.11 16.86 1.82
C SER A 285 -1.97 16.36 0.93
N ILE A 286 -0.76 16.23 1.46
CA ILE A 286 0.42 15.78 0.73
C ILE A 286 0.53 14.26 0.75
N CYS A 287 0.26 13.60 1.88
CA CYS A 287 0.42 12.14 2.06
C CYS A 287 -0.36 11.31 1.04
N TYR A 288 -1.42 11.86 0.45
CA TYR A 288 -2.19 11.18 -0.57
C TYR A 288 -1.34 10.97 -1.84
N GLY A 289 -1.02 9.71 -2.14
CA GLY A 289 -0.28 9.32 -3.34
C GLY A 289 1.24 9.33 -3.22
N ILE A 290 1.84 9.76 -2.10
CA ILE A 290 3.30 9.73 -1.98
C ILE A 290 3.84 8.29 -2.06
N ALA A 291 3.10 7.32 -1.53
CA ALA A 291 3.49 5.92 -1.51
C ALA A 291 3.61 5.32 -2.92
N THR A 292 2.93 5.89 -3.93
CA THR A 292 2.94 5.35 -5.30
C THR A 292 4.10 5.86 -6.14
N LEU A 293 4.89 6.81 -5.62
CA LEU A 293 6.02 7.39 -6.33
C LEU A 293 7.20 6.40 -6.35
N ALA A 294 7.86 6.29 -7.51
CA ALA A 294 9.08 5.50 -7.71
C ALA A 294 10.35 6.34 -7.50
N LEU A 295 10.27 7.42 -6.70
CA LEU A 295 11.36 8.36 -6.47
C LEU A 295 12.55 7.72 -5.72
N PRO A 296 13.80 7.85 -6.22
CA PRO A 296 14.99 7.42 -5.48
C PRO A 296 15.16 8.17 -4.15
N MET A 297 15.67 7.46 -3.14
CA MET A 297 15.86 8.00 -1.78
C MET A 297 16.74 9.26 -1.74
N THR A 298 17.74 9.38 -2.61
CA THR A 298 18.63 10.54 -2.71
C THR A 298 17.88 11.82 -3.11
N GLU A 299 16.92 11.71 -4.02
CA GLU A 299 16.06 12.80 -4.45
C GLU A 299 14.95 13.06 -3.42
N ALA A 300 14.35 12.00 -2.85
CA ALA A 300 13.34 12.12 -1.80
C ALA A 300 13.84 12.93 -0.58
N ARG A 301 15.12 12.76 -0.20
CA ARG A 301 15.74 13.53 0.90
C ARG A 301 15.85 15.03 0.62
N LYS A 302 15.80 15.45 -0.64
CA LYS A 302 15.89 16.86 -1.05
C LYS A 302 14.51 17.54 -1.09
N VAL A 303 13.44 16.76 -1.17
CA VAL A 303 12.06 17.26 -1.24
C VAL A 303 11.67 18.01 0.05
N LEU A 304 10.91 19.10 -0.09
CA LEU A 304 10.43 19.98 0.98
C LEU A 304 11.49 20.76 1.77
N ASN A 305 12.77 20.79 1.36
CA ASN A 305 13.81 21.51 2.12
C ASN A 305 13.54 23.01 2.29
N ILE A 306 13.12 23.65 1.20
CA ILE A 306 12.88 25.10 1.14
C ILE A 306 11.62 25.41 1.94
N GLU A 307 10.58 24.62 1.74
CA GLU A 307 9.28 24.75 2.39
C GLU A 307 9.41 24.52 3.89
N ASN A 308 10.16 23.50 4.32
CA ASN A 308 10.48 23.25 5.73
C ASN A 308 11.25 24.42 6.34
N PHE A 309 12.20 25.03 5.63
CA PHE A 309 12.88 26.23 6.12
C PHE A 309 11.91 27.41 6.32
N GLN A 310 11.04 27.63 5.35
CA GLN A 310 10.07 28.73 5.37
C GLN A 310 8.94 28.54 6.38
N CYS A 311 8.58 27.29 6.73
CA CYS A 311 7.47 27.03 7.64
C CYS A 311 7.83 27.19 9.13
N LEU A 312 9.10 27.04 9.51
CA LEU A 312 9.57 27.03 10.91
C LEU A 312 9.11 28.24 11.75
N PRO A 313 9.16 29.49 11.26
CA PRO A 313 8.73 30.65 12.04
C PRO A 313 7.25 30.57 12.46
N PHE A 314 6.38 30.03 11.60
CA PHE A 314 4.95 29.87 11.90
C PHE A 314 4.70 28.79 12.96
N LEU A 315 5.68 27.91 13.18
CA LEU A 315 5.66 26.85 14.18
C LEU A 315 6.34 27.28 15.50
N GLY A 316 6.77 28.55 15.58
CA GLY A 316 7.45 29.11 16.76
C GLY A 316 8.91 28.67 16.87
N ILE A 317 9.55 28.30 15.76
CA ILE A 317 10.92 27.81 15.74
C ILE A 317 11.81 28.73 14.91
N ASN A 318 13.05 28.91 15.37
CA ASN A 318 14.06 29.63 14.62
C ASN A 318 14.40 28.89 13.31
N ARG A 319 14.21 29.56 12.17
CA ARG A 319 14.53 29.02 10.84
C ARG A 319 16.00 28.65 10.64
N ASN A 320 16.91 29.25 11.39
CA ASN A 320 18.36 29.01 11.28
C ASN A 320 18.82 27.70 11.95
N VAL A 321 17.91 26.92 12.54
CA VAL A 321 18.25 25.59 13.07
C VAL A 321 18.78 24.69 11.95
N LYS A 322 19.83 23.93 12.25
CA LYS A 322 20.46 22.93 11.37
C LYS A 322 19.40 22.02 10.75
N ARG A 323 19.57 21.69 9.47
CA ARG A 323 18.54 21.01 8.66
C ARG A 323 18.16 19.64 9.22
N GLU A 324 19.15 18.90 9.71
CA GLU A 324 19.02 17.55 10.26
C GLU A 324 18.12 17.53 11.50
N TRP A 325 18.18 18.58 12.31
CA TRP A 325 17.42 18.71 13.56
C TRP A 325 15.94 19.04 13.32
N ARG A 326 15.60 19.55 12.13
CA ARG A 326 14.21 19.93 11.78
C ARG A 326 13.31 18.72 11.70
N THR A 327 13.77 17.67 11.04
CA THR A 327 12.99 16.44 10.79
C THR A 327 13.29 15.31 11.75
N LEU A 328 14.38 15.41 12.53
CA LEU A 328 14.67 14.44 13.58
C LEU A 328 13.50 14.37 14.57
N HIS A 329 13.11 13.16 14.97
CA HIS A 329 11.99 12.94 15.87
C HIS A 329 12.26 13.52 17.26
N ARG A 330 11.19 13.98 17.94
CA ARG A 330 11.29 14.63 19.26
C ARG A 330 11.90 13.73 20.34
N ALA A 331 11.71 12.42 20.25
CA ALA A 331 12.32 11.44 21.15
C ALA A 331 13.85 11.45 21.08
N PHE A 332 14.43 11.86 19.96
CA PHE A 332 15.88 11.96 19.75
C PHE A 332 16.38 13.41 19.85
N GLY A 333 15.61 14.31 20.48
CA GLY A 333 15.98 15.71 20.66
C GLY A 333 15.77 16.61 19.43
N GLY A 334 15.12 16.10 18.38
CA GLY A 334 14.78 16.88 17.19
C GLY A 334 13.47 17.68 17.32
N ILE A 335 13.21 18.54 16.34
CA ILE A 335 11.99 19.37 16.26
C ILE A 335 10.74 18.53 15.96
N GLY A 336 10.90 17.48 15.14
CA GLY A 336 9.82 16.59 14.71
C GLY A 336 8.93 17.13 13.59
N LEU A 337 9.48 17.86 12.61
CA LEU A 337 8.84 17.93 11.28
C LEU A 337 8.88 16.54 10.65
N PHE A 338 7.88 16.19 9.84
CA PHE A 338 7.98 14.93 9.11
C PHE A 338 8.96 15.07 7.95
N SER A 339 9.79 14.05 7.77
CA SER A 339 10.70 13.95 6.64
C SER A 339 9.98 13.33 5.46
N PHE A 340 10.01 13.98 4.29
CA PHE A 340 9.37 13.46 3.08
C PHE A 340 9.86 12.05 2.75
N SER A 341 11.17 11.82 2.80
CA SER A 341 11.75 10.50 2.51
C SER A 341 11.28 9.43 3.48
N VAL A 342 11.16 9.77 4.78
CA VAL A 342 10.70 8.81 5.79
C VAL A 342 9.22 8.49 5.60
N GLU A 343 8.36 9.50 5.41
CA GLU A 343 6.92 9.29 5.19
C GLU A 343 6.64 8.55 3.87
N HIS A 344 7.40 8.84 2.82
CA HIS A 344 7.34 8.14 1.54
C HIS A 344 7.69 6.66 1.73
N THR A 345 8.81 6.35 2.38
CA THR A 345 9.21 4.96 2.66
C THR A 345 8.21 4.24 3.56
N ILE A 346 7.69 4.89 4.62
CA ILE A 346 6.64 4.31 5.48
C ILE A 346 5.41 3.96 4.65
N GLY A 347 4.97 4.88 3.78
CA GLY A 347 3.83 4.66 2.90
C GLY A 347 4.07 3.48 1.94
N MET A 348 5.26 3.39 1.35
CA MET A 348 5.60 2.29 0.45
C MET A 348 5.64 0.94 1.17
N ILE A 349 6.28 0.85 2.34
CA ILE A 349 6.32 -0.37 3.17
C ILE A 349 4.90 -0.78 3.55
N ASN A 350 4.06 0.19 3.95
CA ASN A 350 2.68 -0.10 4.30
C ASN A 350 1.88 -0.65 3.10
N MET A 351 2.07 -0.11 1.88
CA MET A 351 1.43 -0.67 0.69
C MET A 351 1.93 -2.09 0.38
N LEU A 352 3.24 -2.33 0.52
CA LEU A 352 3.81 -3.67 0.32
C LEU A 352 3.23 -4.66 1.32
N LEU A 353 3.22 -4.34 2.62
CA LEU A 353 2.70 -5.22 3.67
C LEU A 353 1.20 -5.50 3.54
N GLN A 354 0.42 -4.54 3.03
CA GLN A 354 -1.02 -4.69 2.87
C GLN A 354 -1.42 -5.50 1.63
N HIS A 355 -0.63 -5.41 0.54
CA HIS A 355 -1.04 -5.95 -0.75
C HIS A 355 -0.17 -7.09 -1.26
N TYR A 356 1.10 -7.21 -0.85
CA TYR A 356 1.97 -8.26 -1.34
C TYR A 356 1.44 -9.65 -0.97
N GLY A 357 1.36 -10.55 -1.95
CA GLY A 357 0.80 -11.90 -1.77
C GLY A 357 -0.74 -11.98 -1.73
N ALA A 358 -1.46 -10.86 -1.85
CA ALA A 358 -2.91 -10.89 -2.05
C ALA A 358 -3.28 -11.28 -3.49
N GLU A 359 -4.53 -11.64 -3.77
CA GLU A 359 -5.01 -11.95 -5.13
C GLU A 359 -5.42 -10.71 -5.94
N THR A 360 -4.99 -9.52 -5.52
CA THR A 360 -5.32 -8.26 -6.20
C THR A 360 -4.41 -8.00 -7.40
N THR A 361 -4.88 -7.20 -8.36
CA THR A 361 -4.06 -6.76 -9.51
C THR A 361 -2.80 -6.00 -9.08
N LEU A 362 -2.86 -5.23 -7.98
CA LEU A 362 -1.71 -4.55 -7.40
C LEU A 362 -0.67 -5.56 -6.88
N ALA A 363 -1.12 -6.61 -6.20
CA ALA A 363 -0.27 -7.67 -5.70
C ALA A 363 0.44 -8.42 -6.82
N GLN A 364 -0.28 -8.78 -7.89
CA GLN A 364 0.30 -9.41 -9.08
C GLN A 364 1.37 -8.54 -9.73
N LYS A 365 1.11 -7.22 -9.85
CA LYS A 365 2.11 -6.26 -10.35
C LYS A 365 3.33 -6.15 -9.45
N MET A 366 3.14 -6.17 -8.12
CA MET A 366 4.25 -6.20 -7.16
C MET A 366 5.06 -7.49 -7.30
N THR A 367 4.42 -8.66 -7.42
CA THR A 367 5.09 -9.94 -7.63
C THR A 367 5.90 -9.93 -8.93
N ALA A 368 5.29 -9.53 -10.05
CA ALA A 368 5.97 -9.44 -11.33
C ALA A 368 7.17 -8.48 -11.30
N SER A 369 7.03 -7.32 -10.65
CA SER A 369 8.14 -6.37 -10.49
C SER A 369 9.24 -6.91 -9.56
N MET A 370 8.91 -7.78 -8.60
CA MET A 370 9.88 -8.41 -7.70
C MET A 370 10.67 -9.48 -8.44
N GLU A 371 9.98 -10.32 -9.19
CA GLU A 371 10.57 -11.37 -10.01
C GLU A 371 11.46 -10.76 -11.09
N ALA A 372 11.00 -9.71 -11.77
CA ALA A 372 11.83 -8.96 -12.72
C ALA A 372 13.09 -8.41 -12.06
N LEU A 373 12.98 -7.84 -10.86
CA LEU A 373 14.14 -7.34 -10.11
C LEU A 373 15.10 -8.48 -9.76
N GLN A 374 14.61 -9.63 -9.28
CA GLN A 374 15.41 -10.83 -8.99
C GLN A 374 16.16 -11.31 -10.24
N LEU A 375 15.47 -11.35 -11.38
CA LEU A 375 16.03 -11.75 -12.66
C LEU A 375 17.12 -10.79 -13.12
N GLU A 376 16.90 -9.48 -13.05
CA GLU A 376 17.87 -8.45 -13.44
C GLU A 376 19.14 -8.49 -12.60
N ILE A 377 18.99 -8.60 -11.27
CA ILE A 377 20.14 -8.63 -10.35
C ILE A 377 20.73 -10.04 -10.17
N GLY A 378 20.12 -11.08 -10.74
CA GLY A 378 20.59 -12.47 -10.63
C GLY A 378 20.53 -13.02 -9.20
N CYS A 379 19.50 -12.64 -8.44
CA CYS A 379 19.30 -13.07 -7.06
C CYS A 379 18.27 -14.20 -6.97
N ILE A 380 18.62 -15.24 -6.20
CA ILE A 380 17.76 -16.42 -5.92
C ILE A 380 16.90 -16.18 -4.65
N SER A 381 17.36 -15.32 -3.75
CA SER A 381 16.70 -14.92 -2.50
C SER A 381 15.91 -13.61 -2.66
N SER A 382 15.40 -13.06 -1.55
CA SER A 382 14.68 -11.79 -1.57
C SER A 382 15.61 -10.61 -1.94
N PRO A 383 15.27 -9.76 -2.94
CA PRO A 383 16.03 -8.56 -3.30
C PRO A 383 16.27 -7.56 -2.16
N PHE A 384 15.41 -7.57 -1.12
CA PHE A 384 15.55 -6.73 0.08
C PHE A 384 16.54 -7.26 1.09
N GLY A 385 16.95 -8.49 0.88
CA GLY A 385 18.16 -9.00 1.43
C GLY A 385 19.36 -8.41 0.72
N GLU A 386 19.27 -7.70 -0.43
CA GLU A 386 20.36 -7.39 -1.41
C GLU A 386 21.07 -5.97 -1.55
N ASN A 387 22.35 -5.84 -2.02
CA ASN A 387 23.22 -4.68 -1.69
C ASN A 387 23.02 -3.59 -2.69
N PHE A 388 22.16 -2.69 -2.30
CA PHE A 388 21.73 -1.60 -3.13
C PHE A 388 22.90 -0.80 -3.70
N ASP A 389 23.89 -0.38 -2.90
CA ASP A 389 24.95 0.51 -3.38
C ASP A 389 25.79 -0.11 -4.52
N GLU A 390 25.90 -1.43 -4.58
CA GLU A 390 26.63 -2.14 -5.64
C GLU A 390 25.71 -2.65 -6.76
N LEU A 391 24.47 -3.07 -6.45
CA LEU A 391 23.58 -3.76 -7.39
C LEU A 391 22.51 -2.85 -8.00
N HIS A 392 22.28 -1.66 -7.46
CA HIS A 392 21.28 -0.72 -8.02
C HIS A 392 21.57 -0.37 -9.48
N LEU A 393 22.82 -0.48 -9.92
CA LEU A 393 23.26 -0.28 -11.29
C LEU A 393 22.78 -1.38 -12.26
N LEU A 394 22.48 -2.58 -11.76
CA LEU A 394 22.04 -3.72 -12.55
C LEU A 394 20.54 -3.76 -12.79
N ALA A 395 19.78 -3.07 -11.93
CA ALA A 395 18.32 -3.09 -11.94
C ALA A 395 17.74 -1.88 -12.68
N THR A 396 16.65 -2.08 -13.42
CA THR A 396 15.83 -1.02 -14.01
C THR A 396 15.19 -0.17 -12.91
N ALA A 397 15.03 1.13 -13.14
CA ALA A 397 14.34 2.01 -12.21
C ALA A 397 12.87 1.56 -12.08
N CYS A 398 12.46 1.13 -10.89
CA CYS A 398 11.10 0.69 -10.62
C CYS A 398 10.71 0.96 -9.15
N TRP A 399 9.42 0.86 -8.85
CA TRP A 399 8.89 1.13 -7.52
C TRP A 399 9.52 0.22 -6.44
N ILE A 400 9.74 -1.06 -6.74
CA ILE A 400 10.36 -2.01 -5.80
C ILE A 400 11.86 -1.72 -5.60
N LYS A 401 12.58 -1.31 -6.65
CA LYS A 401 13.96 -0.84 -6.53
C LYS A 401 14.05 0.39 -5.65
N SER A 402 13.07 1.30 -5.69
CA SER A 402 13.05 2.46 -4.81
C SER A 402 12.81 2.10 -3.32
N LEU A 403 12.35 0.87 -3.04
CA LEU A 403 12.16 0.33 -1.70
C LEU A 403 13.38 -0.46 -1.17
N SER A 404 14.28 -0.94 -2.03
CA SER A 404 15.38 -1.81 -1.61
C SER A 404 16.49 -1.04 -0.86
N LEU A 405 16.47 -1.16 0.46
CA LEU A 405 17.58 -0.85 1.35
C LEU A 405 18.05 -2.19 1.97
N LEU A 406 19.32 -2.61 1.73
CA LEU A 406 20.11 -3.74 2.35
C LEU A 406 20.12 -5.10 1.58
N GLN A 407 21.10 -6.07 1.74
CA GLN A 407 22.44 -6.41 1.10
C GLN A 407 22.83 -7.91 0.58
N VAL A 408 23.20 -8.11 -0.73
CA VAL A 408 23.70 -9.19 -1.71
C VAL A 408 23.10 -10.64 -1.99
N PRO A 409 22.81 -11.14 -3.26
CA PRO A 409 23.87 -11.54 -4.20
C PRO A 409 23.70 -11.55 -5.73
N LEU A 410 24.86 -11.28 -6.36
CA LEU A 410 25.39 -11.87 -7.61
C LEU A 410 26.82 -12.34 -7.29
N ARG A 411 26.96 -13.58 -6.81
CA ARG A 411 28.12 -14.01 -5.99
C ARG A 411 29.39 -14.26 -6.81
N LEU A 412 29.28 -14.88 -7.98
CA LEU A 412 30.42 -15.36 -8.77
C LEU A 412 31.32 -14.22 -9.31
N PHE A 413 30.74 -13.26 -10.04
CA PHE A 413 31.50 -12.14 -10.60
C PHE A 413 32.06 -11.21 -9.52
N ARG A 414 31.37 -11.12 -8.37
CA ARG A 414 31.81 -10.30 -7.23
C ARG A 414 32.97 -10.95 -6.47
N GLU A 415 32.93 -12.26 -6.25
CA GLU A 415 34.06 -13.01 -5.65
C GLU A 415 35.31 -12.94 -6.53
N ALA A 416 35.14 -12.83 -7.86
CA ALA A 416 36.23 -12.57 -8.79
C ALA A 416 36.69 -11.10 -8.86
N GLY A 417 36.07 -10.19 -8.10
CA GLY A 417 36.52 -8.80 -7.92
C GLY A 417 35.87 -7.74 -8.84
N TYR A 418 34.90 -8.10 -9.68
CA TYR A 418 34.29 -7.15 -10.63
C TYR A 418 33.24 -6.24 -9.96
N LYS A 419 33.28 -4.93 -10.29
CA LYS A 419 32.40 -3.89 -9.73
C LYS A 419 32.00 -2.86 -10.79
N GLY A 420 30.93 -2.09 -10.51
CA GLY A 420 30.49 -0.98 -11.35
C GLY A 420 30.14 -1.38 -12.79
N HIS A 421 30.65 -0.65 -13.77
CA HIS A 421 30.34 -0.89 -15.20
C HIS A 421 30.76 -2.28 -15.70
N LEU A 422 31.89 -2.82 -15.21
CA LEU A 422 32.33 -4.17 -15.58
C LEU A 422 31.34 -5.24 -15.13
N LEU A 423 30.75 -5.07 -13.94
CA LEU A 423 29.71 -5.96 -13.43
C LEU A 423 28.41 -5.81 -14.23
N GLN A 424 28.05 -4.59 -14.65
CA GLN A 424 26.91 -4.35 -15.55
C GLN A 424 27.09 -5.07 -16.88
N ASP A 425 28.28 -4.99 -17.48
CA ASP A 425 28.56 -5.61 -18.77
C ASP A 425 28.52 -7.15 -18.69
N LEU A 426 29.10 -7.76 -17.65
CA LEU A 426 28.96 -9.20 -17.41
C LEU A 426 27.50 -9.61 -17.18
N ASN A 427 26.73 -8.79 -16.46
CA ASN A 427 25.32 -9.05 -16.23
C ASN A 427 24.47 -8.92 -17.51
N ARG A 428 24.81 -8.00 -18.41
CA ARG A 428 24.16 -7.89 -19.74
C ARG A 428 24.35 -9.15 -20.56
N CYS A 429 25.56 -9.73 -20.59
CA CYS A 429 25.82 -11.01 -21.24
C CYS A 429 24.98 -12.14 -20.61
N ARG A 430 24.94 -12.20 -19.27
CA ARG A 430 24.11 -13.18 -18.54
C ARG A 430 22.62 -13.07 -18.89
N LEU A 431 22.07 -11.85 -18.92
CA LEU A 431 20.67 -11.58 -19.24
C LEU A 431 20.35 -11.91 -20.70
N TYR A 432 21.24 -11.57 -21.63
CA TYR A 432 21.09 -11.93 -23.05
C TYR A 432 21.00 -13.45 -23.24
N LEU A 433 21.84 -14.21 -22.51
CA LEU A 433 21.82 -15.68 -22.52
C LEU A 433 20.70 -16.30 -21.65
N LYS A 434 19.92 -15.47 -20.93
CA LYS A 434 18.86 -15.89 -20.02
C LYS A 434 19.34 -16.85 -18.92
N LEU A 435 20.58 -16.66 -18.44
CA LEU A 435 21.19 -17.53 -17.44
C LEU A 435 20.75 -17.13 -16.02
N LEU A 436 20.16 -18.07 -15.28
CA LEU A 436 19.71 -17.88 -13.90
C LEU A 436 20.72 -18.49 -12.92
N PHE A 437 21.22 -19.68 -13.22
CA PHE A 437 22.13 -20.44 -12.37
C PHE A 437 23.40 -20.85 -13.12
N LEU A 438 24.45 -21.22 -12.37
CA LEU A 438 25.67 -21.80 -12.95
C LEU A 438 25.39 -23.12 -13.71
N SER A 439 24.35 -23.87 -13.31
CA SER A 439 23.88 -25.06 -14.02
C SER A 439 23.40 -24.78 -15.44
N ASP A 440 23.00 -23.54 -15.75
CA ASP A 440 22.46 -23.19 -17.07
C ASP A 440 23.55 -23.11 -18.12
N ILE A 441 24.77 -22.76 -17.71
CA ILE A 441 25.93 -22.72 -18.60
C ILE A 441 26.74 -24.04 -18.55
N ALA A 442 26.57 -24.86 -17.51
CA ALA A 442 27.26 -26.15 -17.39
C ALA A 442 26.76 -27.20 -18.41
N THR A 443 27.64 -28.15 -18.73
CA THR A 443 27.31 -29.39 -19.45
C THR A 443 26.56 -30.37 -18.53
N ALA A 444 25.93 -31.39 -19.12
CA ALA A 444 25.08 -32.37 -18.44
C ALA A 444 25.78 -33.02 -17.24
N CYS A 445 27.08 -33.30 -17.34
CA CYS A 445 27.85 -33.91 -16.26
C CYS A 445 28.18 -32.98 -15.08
N GLY A 446 27.99 -31.66 -15.23
CA GLY A 446 28.30 -30.68 -14.18
C GLY A 446 29.80 -30.37 -13.99
N TRP A 447 30.69 -30.94 -14.81
CA TRP A 447 32.14 -30.72 -14.73
C TRP A 447 32.65 -29.62 -15.66
N PHE A 448 32.08 -29.51 -16.85
CA PHE A 448 32.53 -28.57 -17.89
C PHE A 448 31.48 -27.52 -18.17
N ILE A 449 31.90 -26.35 -18.65
CA ILE A 449 30.99 -25.32 -19.16
C ILE A 449 30.78 -25.51 -20.66
N ASN A 450 29.55 -25.27 -21.12
CA ASN A 450 29.23 -25.29 -22.54
C ASN A 450 29.90 -24.10 -23.25
N VAL A 451 31.01 -24.38 -23.95
CA VAL A 451 31.85 -23.38 -24.63
C VAL A 451 31.07 -22.55 -25.66
N SER A 452 30.01 -23.10 -26.26
CA SER A 452 29.19 -22.34 -27.21
C SER A 452 28.48 -21.14 -26.58
N LEU A 453 28.24 -21.15 -25.27
CA LEU A 453 27.62 -20.06 -24.51
C LEU A 453 28.66 -19.04 -24.00
N ILE A 454 29.94 -19.38 -24.06
CA ILE A 454 31.05 -18.48 -23.70
C ILE A 454 31.52 -17.69 -24.93
N LEU A 455 31.49 -18.32 -26.10
CA LEU A 455 31.88 -17.68 -27.35
C LEU A 455 30.83 -16.65 -27.79
N ARG A 456 31.31 -15.58 -28.44
CA ARG A 456 30.47 -14.49 -28.93
C ARG A 456 29.37 -15.04 -29.86
N PRO A 457 28.09 -14.69 -29.66
CA PRO A 457 27.01 -15.13 -30.54
C PRO A 457 27.21 -14.56 -31.96
N ILE A 458 26.68 -15.27 -32.96
CA ILE A 458 26.85 -14.96 -34.40
C ILE A 458 26.20 -13.61 -34.76
N GLN A 459 25.12 -13.23 -34.07
CA GLN A 459 24.46 -11.92 -34.18
C GLN A 459 24.30 -11.30 -32.78
N PRO A 460 25.35 -10.71 -32.21
CA PRO A 460 25.24 -10.01 -30.94
C PRO A 460 24.46 -8.71 -31.16
N ASP A 461 23.59 -8.37 -30.22
CA ASP A 461 23.00 -7.04 -30.17
C ASP A 461 24.11 -5.97 -30.07
N LYS A 462 23.98 -4.87 -30.83
CA LYS A 462 24.99 -3.81 -30.91
C LYS A 462 25.31 -3.23 -29.53
N SER A 463 24.32 -3.22 -28.63
CA SER A 463 24.41 -2.69 -27.26
C SER A 463 25.34 -3.50 -26.34
N VAL A 464 25.57 -4.79 -26.63
CA VAL A 464 26.32 -5.75 -25.77
C VAL A 464 27.67 -6.14 -26.39
N SER A 465 28.02 -5.59 -27.56
CA SER A 465 29.14 -6.09 -28.36
C SER A 465 30.51 -5.99 -27.68
N SER A 466 30.77 -4.96 -26.85
CA SER A 466 32.01 -4.82 -26.09
C SER A 466 32.06 -5.71 -24.83
N ALA A 467 30.89 -6.00 -24.24
CA ALA A 467 30.77 -6.80 -23.03
C ALA A 467 31.14 -8.28 -23.25
N TRP A 468 30.98 -8.80 -24.47
CA TRP A 468 31.33 -10.18 -24.81
C TRP A 468 32.82 -10.49 -24.70
N GLN A 469 33.69 -9.50 -24.89
CA GLN A 469 35.12 -9.69 -24.69
C GLN A 469 35.43 -9.90 -23.20
N LEU A 470 34.84 -9.08 -22.34
CA LEU A 470 34.94 -9.21 -20.87
C LEU A 470 34.36 -10.55 -20.39
N TRP A 471 33.24 -11.00 -20.97
CA TRP A 471 32.64 -12.31 -20.70
C TRP A 471 33.60 -13.46 -21.01
N LEU A 472 34.23 -13.45 -22.19
CA LEU A 472 35.21 -14.45 -22.59
C LEU A 472 36.44 -14.43 -21.68
N GLU A 473 36.99 -13.24 -21.39
CA GLU A 473 38.14 -13.07 -20.51
C GLU A 473 37.86 -13.61 -19.10
N PHE A 474 36.68 -13.29 -18.55
CA PHE A 474 36.24 -13.79 -17.24
C PHE A 474 36.22 -15.32 -17.22
N TRP A 475 35.48 -15.97 -18.12
CA TRP A 475 35.33 -17.43 -18.10
C TRP A 475 36.63 -18.17 -18.41
N THR A 476 37.47 -17.61 -19.29
CA THR A 476 38.80 -18.17 -19.60
C THR A 476 39.71 -18.13 -18.37
N SER A 477 39.67 -17.02 -17.62
CA SER A 477 40.43 -16.85 -16.37
C SER A 477 39.89 -17.77 -15.26
N PHE A 478 38.56 -17.85 -15.12
CA PHE A 478 37.90 -18.59 -14.05
C PHE A 478 38.07 -20.12 -14.16
N LEU A 479 38.07 -20.67 -15.38
CA LEU A 479 38.09 -22.13 -15.62
C LEU A 479 39.47 -22.67 -16.02
N GLY A 480 40.35 -21.82 -16.55
CA GLY A 480 41.65 -22.24 -17.06
C GLY A 480 41.59 -23.15 -18.30
N PRO A 481 42.74 -23.73 -18.70
CA PRO A 481 42.83 -24.57 -19.89
C PRO A 481 42.06 -25.89 -19.68
N GLY A 482 40.94 -26.04 -20.37
CA GLY A 482 40.08 -27.22 -20.29
C GLY A 482 38.60 -26.94 -19.98
N TRP A 483 38.24 -25.68 -19.69
CA TRP A 483 36.84 -25.26 -19.46
C TRP A 483 36.14 -26.05 -18.34
N SER A 484 36.90 -26.52 -17.34
CA SER A 484 36.43 -27.33 -16.23
C SER A 484 36.20 -26.49 -14.97
N LEU A 485 35.09 -26.74 -14.27
CA LEU A 485 34.82 -26.18 -12.96
C LEU A 485 35.77 -26.80 -11.93
N GLN A 486 36.35 -25.98 -11.04
CA GLN A 486 37.19 -26.50 -9.95
C GLN A 486 36.41 -27.36 -8.95
N THR A 487 35.13 -27.07 -8.77
CA THR A 487 34.18 -27.89 -8.01
C THR A 487 33.03 -28.25 -8.93
N PRO A 488 32.83 -29.54 -9.26
CA PRO A 488 31.74 -29.95 -10.15
C PRO A 488 30.39 -29.74 -9.47
N LEU A 489 29.35 -29.53 -10.29
CA LEU A 489 27.98 -29.45 -9.81
C LEU A 489 27.51 -30.81 -9.26
N GLY A 490 26.68 -30.75 -8.22
CA GLY A 490 26.09 -31.92 -7.58
C GLY A 490 24.87 -32.49 -8.34
N PRO A 491 24.18 -33.49 -7.76
CA PRO A 491 22.93 -34.01 -8.31
C PRO A 491 21.83 -32.95 -8.32
N TRP A 492 20.84 -33.11 -9.20
CA TRP A 492 19.67 -32.23 -9.25
C TRP A 492 18.83 -32.36 -7.97
N GLU A 493 18.61 -31.25 -7.28
CA GLU A 493 17.75 -31.19 -6.08
C GLU A 493 16.29 -30.87 -6.42
N HIS A 494 16.08 -30.14 -7.52
CA HIS A 494 14.77 -29.71 -8.03
C HIS A 494 14.62 -30.05 -9.52
N PRO A 495 13.38 -30.18 -10.03
CA PRO A 495 13.15 -30.38 -11.45
C PRO A 495 13.87 -29.30 -12.28
N ALA A 496 14.54 -29.70 -13.35
CA ALA A 496 15.29 -28.76 -14.17
C ALA A 496 14.34 -27.79 -14.89
N HIS A 497 14.56 -26.49 -14.73
CA HIS A 497 13.87 -25.44 -15.51
C HIS A 497 14.44 -25.31 -16.93
N ARG A 498 15.65 -25.84 -17.15
CA ARG A 498 16.32 -25.87 -18.45
C ARG A 498 15.74 -26.96 -19.34
N CYS A 499 15.35 -26.59 -20.56
CA CYS A 499 15.06 -27.54 -21.63
C CYS A 499 16.37 -28.15 -22.14
N TRP A 500 16.47 -29.47 -22.10
CA TRP A 500 17.63 -30.21 -22.61
C TRP A 500 17.39 -30.68 -24.04
N ASP A 501 18.37 -30.45 -24.90
CA ASP A 501 18.29 -30.85 -26.31
C ASP A 501 18.53 -32.35 -26.50
N TRP A 502 19.25 -33.01 -25.59
CA TRP A 502 19.67 -34.39 -25.75
C TRP A 502 19.54 -35.20 -24.48
N PHE A 503 19.06 -36.43 -24.65
CA PHE A 503 18.86 -37.43 -23.63
C PHE A 503 19.55 -38.74 -24.02
N TYR A 504 19.97 -39.51 -23.04
CA TYR A 504 20.66 -40.78 -23.21
C TYR A 504 19.91 -41.89 -22.47
N GLU A 505 19.58 -42.94 -23.22
CA GLU A 505 18.97 -44.16 -22.69
C GLU A 505 20.00 -45.29 -22.62
N ALA A 506 20.35 -45.68 -21.39
CA ALA A 506 21.42 -46.64 -21.15
C ALA A 506 21.08 -48.09 -21.54
N ARG A 507 19.79 -48.45 -21.62
CA ARG A 507 19.34 -49.83 -21.90
C ARG A 507 19.62 -50.23 -23.34
N ASP A 508 19.16 -49.40 -24.26
CA ASP A 508 19.26 -49.66 -25.71
C ASP A 508 20.39 -48.87 -26.37
N ASP A 509 21.18 -48.13 -25.58
CA ASP A 509 22.27 -47.27 -26.02
C ASP A 509 21.80 -46.31 -27.12
N LEU A 510 20.78 -45.51 -26.78
CA LEU A 510 20.15 -44.54 -27.67
C LEU A 510 20.39 -43.12 -27.20
N LEU A 511 20.65 -42.22 -28.15
CA LEU A 511 20.55 -40.79 -27.95
C LEU A 511 19.19 -40.30 -28.45
N ILE A 512 18.50 -39.52 -27.65
CA ILE A 512 17.14 -39.08 -27.94
C ILE A 512 17.12 -37.55 -27.95
N ARG A 513 16.53 -36.97 -29.01
CA ARG A 513 16.35 -35.53 -29.17
C ARG A 513 14.86 -35.18 -29.26
N PRO A 514 14.33 -34.19 -28.52
CA PRO A 514 12.96 -33.74 -28.71
C PRO A 514 12.74 -33.20 -30.14
N SER A 515 11.60 -33.50 -30.74
CA SER A 515 11.19 -32.97 -32.05
C SER A 515 10.39 -31.67 -31.91
N GLU A 516 10.59 -30.71 -32.81
CA GLU A 516 9.82 -29.44 -32.84
C GLU A 516 8.33 -29.66 -33.15
N GLU A 517 7.98 -30.73 -33.87
CA GLU A 517 6.61 -31.08 -34.26
C GLU A 517 5.86 -31.93 -33.19
N GLY A 518 6.48 -32.17 -32.03
CA GLY A 518 6.02 -33.12 -31.02
C GLY A 518 6.64 -34.51 -31.19
N GLY A 519 6.85 -35.21 -30.06
CA GLY A 519 7.56 -36.49 -30.01
C GLY A 519 9.09 -36.35 -29.86
N ALA A 520 9.84 -37.41 -30.17
CA ALA A 520 11.29 -37.44 -30.07
C ALA A 520 11.95 -38.24 -31.20
N GLU A 521 13.22 -37.97 -31.50
CA GLU A 521 14.04 -38.66 -32.50
C GLU A 521 15.13 -39.47 -31.81
N ALA A 522 15.15 -40.78 -32.06
CA ALA A 522 16.19 -41.68 -31.56
C ALA A 522 17.37 -41.77 -32.54
N TYR A 523 18.58 -41.84 -31.99
CA TYR A 523 19.84 -41.99 -32.67
C TYR A 523 20.56 -43.22 -32.12
N SER A 524 21.00 -44.11 -33.01
CA SER A 524 21.65 -45.38 -32.68
C SER A 524 23.00 -45.52 -33.38
N ILE A 525 23.88 -46.37 -32.86
CA ILE A 525 25.20 -46.61 -33.43
C ILE A 525 25.08 -47.54 -34.66
N PRO A 526 25.74 -47.24 -35.79
CA PRO A 526 25.71 -48.08 -36.98
C PRO A 526 26.61 -49.33 -36.84
N GLY A 527 25.99 -50.52 -36.73
CA GLY A 527 26.63 -51.83 -36.99
C GLY A 527 27.03 -52.69 -35.78
N LYS A 528 27.11 -54.03 -35.98
CA LYS A 528 27.48 -55.07 -34.99
C LYS A 528 28.99 -55.43 -35.01
N GLY A 529 29.88 -54.44 -35.10
CA GLY A 529 31.35 -54.66 -35.15
C GLY A 529 32.05 -54.45 -33.80
N HIS A 530 33.30 -54.92 -33.67
CA HIS A 530 34.12 -54.78 -32.45
C HIS A 530 34.15 -53.34 -31.93
N ARG A 531 33.70 -53.18 -30.68
CA ARG A 531 33.47 -51.90 -30.01
C ARG A 531 34.80 -51.31 -29.51
N LEU A 532 35.31 -50.28 -30.19
CA LEU A 532 36.33 -49.41 -29.61
C LEU A 532 35.64 -48.37 -28.73
N ARG A 533 36.07 -48.22 -27.47
CA ARG A 533 35.53 -47.23 -26.51
C ARG A 533 35.51 -45.79 -27.04
N SER A 534 36.28 -45.48 -28.10
CA SER A 534 36.49 -44.14 -28.65
C SER A 534 35.54 -43.70 -29.77
N ARG A 535 34.68 -44.58 -30.33
CA ARG A 535 33.72 -44.22 -31.38
C ARG A 535 32.28 -44.30 -30.87
N GLN A 536 31.84 -43.26 -30.16
CA GLN A 536 30.46 -43.08 -29.71
C GLN A 536 29.66 -42.22 -30.70
N GLU A 537 29.74 -42.58 -31.99
CA GLU A 537 29.05 -41.89 -33.09
C GLU A 537 27.67 -42.53 -33.33
N TYR A 538 26.62 -41.71 -33.25
CA TYR A 538 25.24 -42.13 -33.44
C TYR A 538 24.67 -41.50 -34.71
N GLN A 539 23.74 -42.21 -35.35
CA GLN A 539 23.01 -41.78 -36.54
C GLN A 539 21.51 -41.88 -36.29
N ARG A 540 20.74 -41.01 -36.96
CA ARG A 540 19.28 -40.99 -36.83
C ARG A 540 18.70 -42.37 -37.16
N SER A 541 17.84 -42.87 -36.28
CA SER A 541 17.30 -44.24 -36.30
C SER A 541 15.80 -44.24 -36.58
N HIS A 542 14.99 -43.92 -35.58
CA HIS A 542 13.52 -43.94 -35.66
C HIS A 542 12.93 -42.79 -34.83
N LYS A 543 11.63 -42.52 -35.03
CA LYS A 543 10.88 -41.56 -34.22
C LYS A 543 10.25 -42.28 -33.02
N LEU A 544 10.14 -41.56 -31.91
CA LEU A 544 9.51 -41.94 -30.65
C LEU A 544 8.36 -40.98 -30.35
N ASP A 545 7.32 -41.48 -29.69
CA ASP A 545 6.16 -40.66 -29.31
C ASP A 545 6.47 -39.75 -28.10
N SER A 546 7.37 -40.18 -27.21
CA SER A 546 7.79 -39.41 -26.03
C SER A 546 9.17 -39.82 -25.54
N ILE A 547 9.78 -39.01 -24.67
CA ILE A 547 11.08 -39.30 -24.05
C ILE A 547 10.85 -40.18 -22.82
N PRO A 548 11.50 -41.36 -22.71
CA PRO A 548 11.37 -42.21 -21.53
C PRO A 548 11.83 -41.52 -20.24
N GLU A 549 11.12 -41.77 -19.12
CA GLU A 549 11.39 -41.11 -17.82
C GLU A 549 12.76 -41.45 -17.22
N HIS A 550 13.34 -42.60 -17.56
CA HIS A 550 14.64 -43.04 -17.05
C HIS A 550 15.84 -42.54 -17.87
N CYS A 551 15.61 -41.66 -18.85
CA CYS A 551 16.69 -41.09 -19.65
C CYS A 551 17.52 -40.08 -18.85
N LEU A 552 18.83 -40.12 -19.08
CA LEU A 552 19.77 -39.16 -18.52
C LEU A 552 19.98 -38.00 -19.48
N THR A 553 20.30 -36.81 -18.99
CA THR A 553 20.66 -35.70 -19.88
C THR A 553 22.02 -35.97 -20.52
N ALA A 554 22.22 -35.50 -21.75
CA ALA A 554 23.46 -35.71 -22.48
C ALA A 554 23.91 -34.46 -23.22
N ASN A 555 25.23 -34.31 -23.37
CA ASN A 555 25.84 -33.37 -24.30
C ASN A 555 26.40 -34.14 -25.49
N VAL A 556 26.15 -33.60 -26.69
CA VAL A 556 26.64 -34.20 -27.94
C VAL A 556 27.38 -33.16 -28.77
N LEU A 557 28.27 -33.64 -29.63
CA LEU A 557 28.88 -32.84 -30.68
C LEU A 557 28.25 -33.24 -32.03
N SER A 558 27.61 -32.29 -32.70
CA SER A 558 27.11 -32.48 -34.06
C SER A 558 28.28 -32.61 -35.04
N LEU A 559 28.30 -33.70 -35.79
CA LEU A 559 29.29 -33.97 -36.83
C LEU A 559 28.66 -33.73 -38.23
N PRO A 560 29.49 -33.45 -39.25
CA PRO A 560 29.02 -33.37 -40.64
C PRO A 560 28.29 -34.65 -41.07
N GLY A 561 27.21 -34.50 -41.84
CA GLY A 561 26.41 -35.63 -42.34
C GLY A 561 25.34 -36.14 -41.36
N GLY A 562 24.92 -35.32 -40.39
CA GLY A 562 23.81 -35.66 -39.48
C GLY A 562 24.15 -36.70 -38.41
N LYS A 563 25.44 -36.99 -38.22
CA LYS A 563 25.94 -37.84 -37.14
C LYS A 563 26.13 -37.01 -35.87
N VAL A 564 26.00 -37.65 -34.71
CA VAL A 564 26.25 -37.00 -33.43
C VAL A 564 27.20 -37.84 -32.58
N LEU A 565 28.16 -37.19 -31.94
CA LEU A 565 29.11 -37.83 -31.03
C LEU A 565 28.67 -37.57 -29.59
N ARG A 566 28.39 -38.61 -28.81
CA ARG A 566 28.12 -38.46 -27.38
C ARG A 566 29.39 -38.02 -26.66
N ARG A 567 29.28 -36.97 -25.84
CA ARG A 567 30.40 -36.48 -25.03
C ARG A 567 30.21 -36.82 -23.56
N GLU A 568 29.34 -36.09 -22.88
CA GLU A 568 29.09 -36.24 -21.45
C GLU A 568 27.64 -36.63 -21.17
N ILE A 569 27.42 -37.35 -20.06
CA ILE A 569 26.10 -37.72 -19.54
C ILE A 569 25.97 -37.12 -18.14
N GLY A 570 24.77 -36.64 -17.82
CA GLY A 570 24.45 -36.06 -16.52
C GLY A 570 23.87 -37.04 -15.51
N PRO A 571 23.80 -36.63 -14.23
CA PRO A 571 23.01 -37.34 -13.24
C PRO A 571 21.51 -37.31 -13.59
N PRO A 572 20.70 -38.24 -13.04
CA PRO A 572 19.26 -38.21 -13.24
C PRO A 572 18.66 -36.88 -12.77
N LEU A 573 17.66 -36.40 -13.49
CA LEU A 573 16.91 -35.20 -13.11
C LEU A 573 16.12 -35.46 -11.81
N ALA A 574 15.93 -34.41 -11.00
CA ALA A 574 15.16 -34.55 -9.79
C ALA A 574 13.69 -34.80 -10.13
N VAL A 575 13.14 -35.90 -9.63
CA VAL A 575 11.70 -36.16 -9.71
C VAL A 575 11.02 -35.40 -8.59
N PRO A 576 9.96 -34.61 -8.87
CA PRO A 576 9.21 -33.92 -7.82
C PRO A 576 8.60 -34.95 -6.87
N LYS A 577 9.16 -35.08 -5.67
CA LYS A 577 8.53 -35.86 -4.61
C LYS A 577 7.40 -35.01 -4.03
N PRO A 578 6.13 -35.46 -4.06
CA PRO A 578 5.08 -34.78 -3.33
C PRO A 578 5.42 -34.89 -1.84
N VAL A 579 5.98 -33.82 -1.27
CA VAL A 579 6.18 -33.74 0.17
C VAL A 579 4.81 -33.39 0.76
N THR A 580 4.09 -34.41 1.22
CA THR A 580 2.94 -34.22 2.11
C THR A 580 3.45 -33.72 3.45
N ARG A 581 3.60 -32.40 3.57
CA ARG A 581 3.87 -31.75 4.85
C ARG A 581 2.58 -31.77 5.65
N SER A 582 2.65 -32.05 6.95
CA SER A 582 1.52 -31.78 7.83
C SER A 582 1.20 -30.28 7.82
N PHE A 583 -0.06 -29.93 8.09
CA PHE A 583 -0.49 -28.53 8.22
C PHE A 583 0.45 -27.74 9.15
N TRP A 584 0.78 -28.31 10.31
CA TRP A 584 1.69 -27.70 11.29
C TRP A 584 3.14 -27.57 10.81
N ALA A 585 3.66 -28.55 10.08
CA ALA A 585 5.00 -28.47 9.51
C ALA A 585 5.10 -27.41 8.40
N HIS A 586 4.02 -27.21 7.65
CA HIS A 586 3.93 -26.15 6.64
C HIS A 586 3.80 -24.76 7.29
N LEU A 587 2.99 -24.66 8.33
CA LEU A 587 2.67 -23.42 9.02
C LEU A 587 3.83 -22.89 9.87
N ARG A 588 4.64 -23.77 10.50
CA ARG A 588 5.92 -23.39 11.16
C ARG A 588 6.99 -22.90 10.18
N LEU A 589 6.86 -23.26 8.90
CA LEU A 589 7.75 -22.81 7.82
C LEU A 589 7.36 -21.40 7.33
N LEU A 590 6.10 -21.01 7.51
CA LEU A 590 5.54 -19.73 7.14
C LEU A 590 5.42 -18.84 8.40
N TRP A 591 6.50 -18.11 8.69
CA TRP A 591 6.58 -17.09 9.75
C TRP A 591 6.52 -17.62 11.19
N GLY A 592 6.83 -16.75 12.15
CA GLY A 592 7.33 -17.12 13.49
C GLY A 592 6.35 -17.88 14.39
N GLU A 593 6.91 -18.82 15.16
CA GLU A 593 6.23 -19.72 16.11
C GLU A 593 5.28 -19.00 17.08
N TRP A 594 5.59 -17.75 17.43
CA TRP A 594 4.82 -16.89 18.33
C TRP A 594 3.36 -16.63 17.92
N MET A 595 3.02 -16.65 16.63
CA MET A 595 1.62 -16.47 16.18
C MET A 595 0.71 -17.61 16.64
N TRP A 596 1.30 -18.76 16.98
CA TRP A 596 0.62 -20.02 17.19
C TRP A 596 0.89 -20.59 18.59
N GLU A 597 1.57 -19.85 19.47
CA GLU A 597 1.92 -20.26 20.84
C GLU A 597 0.70 -20.66 21.70
N HIS A 598 -0.49 -20.19 21.33
CA HIS A 598 -1.74 -20.50 22.03
C HIS A 598 -2.64 -21.51 21.29
N ILE A 599 -2.22 -22.01 20.13
CA ILE A 599 -2.90 -23.12 19.43
C ILE A 599 -2.03 -24.37 19.59
N CYS A 600 -2.40 -25.23 20.54
CA CYS A 600 -1.63 -26.42 20.87
C CYS A 600 -1.88 -27.54 19.83
N GLU A 601 -0.80 -28.12 19.32
CA GLU A 601 -0.85 -29.27 18.40
C GLU A 601 -1.53 -30.46 19.11
N GLY A 602 -2.77 -30.79 18.71
CA GLY A 602 -3.55 -31.90 19.27
C GLY A 602 -4.71 -31.52 20.20
N GLU A 603 -4.83 -30.27 20.63
CA GLU A 603 -6.00 -29.78 21.39
C GLU A 603 -6.82 -28.77 20.56
N GLY A 604 -7.87 -29.28 19.91
CA GLY A 604 -8.78 -28.52 19.06
C GLY A 604 -8.59 -28.82 17.57
N GLU A 605 -9.67 -29.19 16.87
CA GLU A 605 -9.67 -29.44 15.43
C GLU A 605 -9.41 -28.13 14.67
N VAL A 606 -8.16 -27.86 14.27
CA VAL A 606 -7.82 -26.71 13.38
C VAL A 606 -8.40 -26.89 11.97
N ASP A 607 -9.13 -27.98 11.75
CA ASP A 607 -9.96 -28.24 10.57
C ASP A 607 -10.96 -27.11 10.31
N TRP A 608 -11.45 -26.41 11.35
CA TRP A 608 -12.33 -25.26 11.15
C TRP A 608 -11.63 -24.12 10.39
N VAL A 609 -10.32 -23.92 10.54
CA VAL A 609 -9.56 -22.89 9.80
C VAL A 609 -9.44 -23.29 8.34
N ARG A 610 -9.11 -24.56 8.08
CA ARG A 610 -9.06 -25.12 6.72
C ARG A 610 -10.43 -25.00 6.04
N ASP A 611 -11.49 -25.43 6.72
CA ASP A 611 -12.85 -25.40 6.20
C ASP A 611 -13.32 -23.94 6.00
N ALA A 612 -12.92 -23.02 6.88
CA ALA A 612 -13.24 -21.60 6.74
C ALA A 612 -12.52 -20.96 5.53
N LEU A 613 -11.27 -21.35 5.26
CA LEU A 613 -10.51 -20.92 4.08
C LEU A 613 -11.11 -21.48 2.79
N ILE A 614 -11.41 -22.79 2.74
CA ILE A 614 -12.01 -23.44 1.57
C ILE A 614 -13.37 -22.80 1.24
N ASN A 615 -14.17 -22.49 2.27
CA ASN A 615 -15.48 -21.89 2.09
C ASN A 615 -15.47 -20.36 2.00
N GLY A 616 -14.30 -19.70 2.06
CA GLY A 616 -14.18 -18.24 2.01
C GLY A 616 -14.87 -17.49 3.16
N THR A 617 -15.01 -18.13 4.33
CA THR A 617 -15.74 -17.59 5.50
C THR A 617 -14.84 -17.08 6.62
N LEU A 618 -13.51 -17.20 6.47
CA LEU A 618 -12.53 -16.72 7.43
C LEU A 618 -12.41 -15.20 7.38
N LEU A 619 -12.59 -14.55 8.54
CA LEU A 619 -12.36 -13.12 8.71
C LEU A 619 -11.20 -12.91 9.68
N ALA A 620 -10.06 -12.43 9.17
CA ALA A 620 -8.92 -12.02 9.98
C ALA A 620 -8.92 -10.50 10.15
N VAL A 621 -8.95 -10.01 11.38
CA VAL A 621 -8.97 -8.59 11.72
C VAL A 621 -7.86 -8.31 12.73
N THR A 622 -7.02 -7.34 12.45
CA THR A 622 -6.03 -6.85 13.42
C THR A 622 -6.70 -5.76 14.26
N ASP A 623 -6.66 -5.90 15.59
CA ASP A 623 -7.21 -4.89 16.50
C ASP A 623 -6.25 -3.70 16.71
N GLY A 624 -5.05 -3.77 16.10
CA GLY A 624 -4.00 -2.76 16.20
C GLY A 624 -3.34 -2.69 17.58
N SER A 625 -3.60 -3.64 18.48
CA SER A 625 -2.94 -3.67 19.78
C SER A 625 -1.48 -4.08 19.64
N TYR A 626 -0.61 -3.35 20.33
CA TYR A 626 0.86 -3.46 20.24
C TYR A 626 1.40 -4.04 21.54
N ASP A 627 1.99 -5.24 21.47
CA ASP A 627 2.70 -5.83 22.60
C ASP A 627 4.09 -5.17 22.74
N ARG A 628 4.28 -4.43 23.84
CA ARG A 628 5.52 -3.72 24.16
C ARG A 628 6.68 -4.65 24.51
N ALA A 629 6.43 -5.87 24.99
CA ALA A 629 7.50 -6.78 25.39
C ALA A 629 8.25 -7.35 24.19
N HIS A 630 7.53 -7.58 23.08
CA HIS A 630 8.07 -8.21 21.87
C HIS A 630 8.10 -7.28 20.64
N GLY A 631 7.49 -6.09 20.74
CA GLY A 631 7.49 -5.05 19.72
C GLY A 631 6.59 -5.33 18.52
N ARG A 632 5.42 -5.95 18.71
CA ARG A 632 4.61 -6.58 17.63
C ARG A 632 3.11 -6.29 17.71
N PHE A 633 2.38 -6.50 16.62
CA PHE A 633 0.93 -6.28 16.47
C PHE A 633 0.12 -7.58 16.66
N SER A 634 -1.07 -7.50 17.28
CA SER A 634 -1.98 -8.65 17.51
C SER A 634 -3.00 -8.87 16.38
N TRP A 635 -3.51 -10.12 16.28
CA TRP A 635 -4.52 -10.54 15.29
C TRP A 635 -5.70 -11.29 15.93
N PHE A 636 -6.88 -11.10 15.35
CA PHE A 636 -8.17 -11.72 15.67
C PHE A 636 -8.65 -12.54 14.47
N ASN A 637 -9.00 -13.81 14.65
CA ASN A 637 -9.58 -14.67 13.60
C ASN A 637 -10.98 -15.13 14.01
N ASP A 638 -11.97 -14.93 13.13
CA ASP A 638 -13.38 -15.31 13.33
C ASP A 638 -13.92 -16.14 12.15
N CYS A 639 -14.65 -17.21 12.46
CA CYS A 639 -15.37 -18.04 11.48
C CYS A 639 -16.88 -17.79 11.57
N ARG A 640 -17.46 -17.18 10.52
CA ARG A 640 -18.88 -16.81 10.47
C ARG A 640 -19.85 -17.99 10.59
N SER A 641 -19.43 -19.22 10.25
CA SER A 641 -20.30 -20.40 10.23
C SER A 641 -20.31 -21.19 11.54
N LYS A 642 -19.18 -21.24 12.27
CA LYS A 642 -19.03 -22.05 13.49
C LYS A 642 -19.02 -21.27 14.82
N LYS A 643 -19.05 -19.93 14.82
CA LYS A 643 -18.88 -19.10 16.05
C LYS A 643 -17.63 -19.48 16.86
N GLU A 644 -16.59 -19.94 16.18
CA GLU A 644 -15.29 -20.21 16.80
C GLU A 644 -14.39 -18.99 16.56
N VAL A 645 -13.84 -18.45 17.64
CA VAL A 645 -13.03 -17.22 17.65
C VAL A 645 -11.68 -17.55 18.27
N ALA A 646 -10.60 -17.32 17.53
CA ALA A 646 -9.23 -17.46 18.03
C ALA A 646 -8.57 -16.09 18.10
N VAL A 647 -8.05 -15.74 19.28
CA VAL A 647 -7.40 -14.46 19.54
C VAL A 647 -5.98 -14.72 20.01
N SER A 648 -5.00 -14.22 19.27
CA SER A 648 -3.64 -14.12 19.79
C SER A 648 -3.58 -12.88 20.71
N ASN A 649 -3.75 -13.11 22.03
CA ASN A 649 -3.60 -12.18 23.17
C ASN A 649 -4.83 -11.74 24.01
N ILE A 650 -5.97 -12.43 24.05
CA ILE A 650 -6.88 -12.51 25.22
C ILE A 650 -7.88 -13.64 24.96
N ILE A 651 -7.93 -14.63 25.85
CA ILE A 651 -9.02 -15.61 25.87
C ILE A 651 -10.23 -14.95 26.51
N VAL A 652 -11.29 -14.68 25.74
CA VAL A 652 -12.63 -14.44 26.29
C VAL A 652 -13.43 -15.73 26.20
N LYS A 653 -13.69 -16.36 27.35
CA LYS A 653 -14.74 -17.36 27.51
C LYS A 653 -16.09 -16.66 27.34
N LEU A 654 -16.87 -17.04 26.33
CA LEU A 654 -18.30 -16.72 26.28
C LEU A 654 -19.08 -17.99 26.67
N GLN A 655 -20.01 -17.82 27.61
CA GLN A 655 -20.89 -18.87 28.15
C GLN A 655 -21.76 -19.53 27.09
#